data_AF-A0A3B8WSU5-F1
#
_entry.id   AF-A0A3B8WSU5-F1
#
_cell.length_a   1.000
_cell.length_b   1.000
_cell.length_c   1.000
_cell.angle_alpha   90.00
_cell.angle_beta   90.00
_cell.angle_gamma   90.00
#
_symmetry.space_group_name_H-M   'P 1'
#
loop_
_entity.id
_entity.type
_entity.pdbx_description
1 polymer ?
#
loop_
_entity_poly.entity_id
_entity_poly.type
_entity_poly.pdbx_seq_one_letter_code
_entity_poly.pdbx_strand_id
1 'polypeptide(L)'
;MKNIFVNRIKLFAAAVSLLLICSCSDDFSRTVQDKNYPSKDGKTYLCLSAALSPEARSIAPKASDYAVSNLTNLVLSGKLSSDTGAETQLASASAYDIINGKNIPVSGAGNWTFTLTADLNGIPFKGTLEQEITEGSVNTLTFTLKSEQNQGGMEITFKFTGSSTEASDYKVNAVLMTQDKEEIETKTFENTADDTSAVIACSTDTTDTTFYVVYSRSVSDTESSLDAGTYYLLFEVYDKRTVVEDPLNTSDSVPLNTSRNFVRVDRGITTTAELSLTLNEVYSITYNDNGGDLAEGVKVLNYSRKSEGIKLPQMIKDGYEFAGWYDNADFSGDPVQELPLGTTGNLTFWACFTEETEEKNVLYVSPKGSETNTGSLDSIAAAVAKIIENPNPDANWTIKIDGILTGPQKIEDISEDHAASLTICGANALDSEGNPSDKIIADTNNPGSDALSISASLPVTIKDIKITKGEDGEDDPSYGVYVAYNSQIYLAGTPVIDDLYVENNEYYRDSEEPYGAISISEDLGDKASVTITPAYESHYPYFDDYDSHEVCITKYVFAIDGVSVADYCDKFKVTPKEEDSSTYFIDKYGRINKNITVTLVSSQTGQTFNKTVLYGSDPSTLNIDLNENTGWTFAGWFTSDDEGETLKDKVTLIYEEGLTLYAKWVQPLEDLYVNTSSGSDDNEGTTTAPLKTVSAAVAKIKDFGVELDYTIHVTGMSTENSTITLDESITFKTLTFEGAATVESGIVNKSYGSTPLVVETVKPVTLNNFVLKANSFVNIKNGALALYVGYGANVILGNGTKIYGSDGSDGVNTTAGKAGVYIYGATLTMNGDSAIYGFAPRYSGSSDTNGSGGVLIGYDGKLIMNGTSSIHSCSAGSRGGAIHLASGSVVMNDYASIGGEGKACSASADGGAVYMSGGEFEMNDSSSISYCTKGSNGYGSIYIAGGTFTMNDGSINNNTGGVHVAKTDSSTATFIMEDGSISNNGIGVYVACATNDSTYSGIFDMRGGTISDNTEHGVQVEAYVSRDVGYNSYSGTFMMSNCALVATTNDVYLGYNSYTHPYYNDTYTSQARILITGALAGDDYNPIKATITPQSYSEGLPVLEADDTVLLNNAAPKFAVTPQTDGDGNQITWTISDDGKLVKQE
;
A
#
# COMPACT_ATOMS: atom_id res chain seq x y z
N MET A 1 54.66 -1.12 -26.73
CA MET A 1 55.44 -2.35 -26.47
C MET A 1 55.35 -2.86 -25.03
N LYS A 2 55.59 -2.09 -23.96
CA LYS A 2 55.39 -2.58 -22.57
C LYS A 2 53.98 -3.14 -22.30
N ASN A 3 52.91 -2.46 -22.74
CA ASN A 3 51.53 -2.93 -22.53
C ASN A 3 51.20 -4.25 -23.27
N ILE A 4 51.88 -4.55 -24.38
CA ILE A 4 51.72 -5.84 -25.09
C ILE A 4 52.32 -7.00 -24.28
N PHE A 5 53.35 -6.72 -23.46
CA PHE A 5 53.95 -7.70 -22.57
C PHE A 5 53.07 -7.99 -21.34
N VAL A 6 52.45 -6.95 -20.75
CA VAL A 6 51.52 -7.10 -19.63
C VAL A 6 50.24 -7.83 -20.06
N ASN A 7 49.64 -7.46 -21.19
CA ASN A 7 48.45 -8.14 -21.68
C ASN A 7 48.74 -9.58 -22.11
N ARG A 8 49.93 -9.90 -22.66
CA ARG A 8 50.28 -11.30 -22.90
C ARG A 8 50.52 -12.11 -21.63
N ILE A 9 50.99 -11.50 -20.54
CA ILE A 9 51.10 -12.19 -19.23
C ILE A 9 49.71 -12.40 -18.60
N LYS A 10 48.80 -11.42 -18.68
CA LYS A 10 47.41 -11.58 -18.20
C LYS A 10 46.59 -12.56 -19.06
N LEU A 11 46.78 -12.58 -20.38
CA LEU A 11 46.16 -13.60 -21.25
C LEU A 11 46.75 -14.99 -21.00
N PHE A 12 48.04 -15.10 -20.64
CA PHE A 12 48.62 -16.37 -20.18
C PHE A 12 48.01 -16.80 -18.83
N ALA A 13 47.79 -15.88 -17.89
CA ALA A 13 47.15 -16.19 -16.61
C ALA A 13 45.69 -16.64 -16.78
N ALA A 14 44.89 -15.91 -17.57
CA ALA A 14 43.49 -16.27 -17.83
C ALA A 14 43.34 -17.57 -18.64
N ALA A 15 44.21 -17.82 -19.62
CA ALA A 15 44.25 -19.09 -20.34
C ALA A 15 44.78 -20.27 -19.50
N VAL A 16 45.46 -19.99 -18.38
CA VAL A 16 45.91 -21.01 -17.41
C VAL A 16 44.80 -21.36 -16.42
N SER A 17 43.96 -20.40 -16.00
CA SER A 17 42.87 -20.69 -15.04
C SER A 17 41.72 -21.55 -15.60
N LEU A 18 41.47 -21.53 -16.92
CA LEU A 18 40.51 -22.45 -17.56
C LEU A 18 41.16 -23.70 -18.18
N LEU A 19 42.49 -23.87 -18.00
CA LEU A 19 43.25 -24.96 -18.61
C LEU A 19 44.36 -25.49 -17.69
N LEU A 20 44.08 -25.51 -16.38
CA LEU A 20 44.93 -26.10 -15.34
C LEU A 20 44.64 -27.61 -15.12
N ILE A 21 44.61 -28.37 -16.23
CA ILE A 21 44.79 -29.83 -16.21
C ILE A 21 46.16 -30.11 -16.84
N CYS A 22 47.21 -30.04 -16.02
CA CYS A 22 48.59 -30.17 -16.53
C CYS A 22 49.22 -31.54 -16.22
N SER A 23 49.78 -32.14 -17.27
CA SER A 23 50.85 -33.15 -17.25
C SER A 23 50.64 -34.44 -16.45
N CYS A 24 49.84 -35.36 -17.00
CA CYS A 24 50.00 -36.81 -16.76
C CYS A 24 50.59 -37.58 -17.97
N SER A 25 51.43 -36.95 -18.80
CA SER A 25 52.40 -37.66 -19.68
C SER A 25 53.34 -36.72 -20.45
N ASP A 26 54.55 -37.22 -20.76
CA ASP A 26 55.45 -36.69 -21.80
C ASP A 26 54.99 -37.07 -23.23
N ASP A 27 53.69 -37.24 -23.48
CA ASP A 27 53.15 -37.65 -24.79
C ASP A 27 51.81 -36.96 -25.08
N PHE A 28 51.65 -36.52 -26.33
CA PHE A 28 50.51 -35.70 -26.77
C PHE A 28 49.25 -36.53 -27.12
N SER A 29 48.08 -35.89 -26.95
CA SER A 29 46.77 -36.25 -27.55
C SER A 29 46.05 -37.54 -27.09
N ARG A 30 45.40 -37.48 -25.92
CA ARG A 30 44.06 -38.09 -25.69
C ARG A 30 43.23 -37.22 -24.75
N THR A 31 41.93 -37.12 -25.00
CA THR A 31 40.95 -36.41 -24.15
C THR A 31 40.69 -37.21 -22.86
N VAL A 32 40.78 -36.54 -21.71
CA VAL A 32 40.61 -37.16 -20.39
C VAL A 32 39.12 -37.29 -20.05
N GLN A 33 38.51 -38.42 -20.43
CA GLN A 33 37.19 -38.86 -19.91
C GLN A 33 37.20 -40.27 -19.31
N ASP A 34 38.24 -41.08 -19.55
CA ASP A 34 38.39 -42.40 -18.91
C ASP A 34 38.95 -42.24 -17.49
N LYS A 35 38.22 -42.73 -16.46
CA LYS A 35 38.64 -42.60 -15.04
C LYS A 35 39.95 -43.31 -14.71
N ASN A 36 40.24 -44.41 -15.41
CA ASN A 36 41.44 -45.23 -15.27
C ASN A 36 42.07 -45.46 -16.65
N TYR A 37 43.39 -45.35 -16.78
CA TYR A 37 44.12 -45.63 -18.04
C TYR A 37 45.41 -46.43 -17.81
N PRO A 38 45.81 -47.33 -18.73
CA PRO A 38 46.95 -48.22 -18.51
C PRO A 38 48.26 -47.47 -18.25
N SER A 39 49.03 -47.92 -17.26
CA SER A 39 50.38 -47.41 -17.00
C SER A 39 51.37 -47.98 -18.03
N LYS A 40 52.39 -47.19 -18.40
CA LYS A 40 53.43 -47.64 -19.35
C LYS A 40 54.40 -48.67 -18.78
N ASP A 41 54.50 -48.79 -17.45
CA ASP A 41 55.43 -49.69 -16.75
C ASP A 41 54.73 -50.85 -16.01
N GLY A 42 53.41 -50.97 -16.14
CA GLY A 42 52.61 -52.03 -15.51
C GLY A 42 52.39 -51.84 -14.00
N LYS A 43 52.74 -50.69 -13.40
CA LYS A 43 52.47 -50.39 -11.99
C LYS A 43 51.15 -49.66 -11.79
N THR A 44 50.58 -49.79 -10.61
CA THR A 44 49.36 -49.07 -10.22
C THR A 44 49.73 -47.72 -9.60
N TYR A 45 49.08 -46.66 -10.10
CA TYR A 45 49.25 -45.30 -9.62
C TYR A 45 47.91 -44.64 -9.31
N LEU A 46 47.92 -43.71 -8.37
CA LEU A 46 46.85 -42.74 -8.12
C LEU A 46 47.29 -41.38 -8.67
N CYS A 47 46.36 -40.65 -9.29
CA CYS A 47 46.53 -39.24 -9.64
C CYS A 47 45.47 -38.43 -8.89
N LEU A 48 45.86 -37.33 -8.24
CA LEU A 48 44.97 -36.52 -7.42
C LEU A 48 44.41 -35.32 -8.19
N SER A 49 43.10 -35.12 -8.03
CA SER A 49 42.37 -33.88 -8.25
C SER A 49 41.49 -33.59 -7.03
N ALA A 50 41.31 -32.33 -6.68
CA ALA A 50 40.44 -31.92 -5.58
C ALA A 50 39.71 -30.61 -5.93
N ALA A 51 38.50 -30.48 -5.41
CA ALA A 51 37.72 -29.25 -5.37
C ALA A 51 37.26 -28.98 -3.94
N LEU A 52 37.20 -27.70 -3.56
CA LEU A 52 36.43 -27.28 -2.39
C LEU A 52 34.94 -27.39 -2.73
N SER A 53 34.11 -27.84 -1.77
CA SER A 53 32.67 -27.89 -1.94
C SER A 53 32.01 -26.65 -1.35
N PRO A 54 31.57 -25.67 -2.15
CA PRO A 54 30.42 -24.88 -1.75
C PRO A 54 29.22 -25.84 -1.62
N GLU A 55 28.38 -25.68 -0.60
CA GLU A 55 27.24 -26.60 -0.39
C GLU A 55 25.99 -26.23 -1.22
N ALA A 56 26.02 -25.13 -1.98
CA ALA A 56 25.17 -24.86 -3.15
C ALA A 56 25.84 -23.84 -4.09
N ARG A 57 25.29 -23.64 -5.30
CA ARG A 57 25.66 -22.46 -6.13
C ARG A 57 25.15 -21.20 -5.42
N SER A 58 26.02 -20.19 -5.27
CA SER A 58 25.66 -18.92 -4.66
C SER A 58 24.61 -18.18 -5.47
N ILE A 59 23.60 -17.63 -4.79
CA ILE A 59 22.88 -16.44 -5.27
C ILE A 59 23.94 -15.34 -5.48
N ALA A 60 23.77 -14.48 -6.48
CA ALA A 60 24.72 -13.40 -6.72
C ALA A 60 24.86 -12.47 -5.48
N PRO A 61 26.05 -11.93 -5.20
CA PRO A 61 27.22 -11.93 -6.09
C PRO A 61 28.14 -13.15 -5.90
N LYS A 62 28.96 -13.41 -6.93
CA LYS A 62 29.86 -14.58 -7.02
C LYS A 62 30.77 -14.68 -5.79
N ALA A 63 30.72 -15.83 -5.10
CA ALA A 63 31.81 -16.23 -4.23
C ALA A 63 33.13 -16.23 -5.03
N SER A 64 34.19 -15.61 -4.50
CA SER A 64 35.53 -15.70 -5.11
C SER A 64 35.94 -17.14 -5.29
N ASP A 65 36.63 -17.42 -6.40
CA ASP A 65 37.44 -18.63 -6.56
C ASP A 65 38.55 -18.66 -5.50
N TYR A 66 38.24 -19.18 -4.30
CA TYR A 66 39.26 -19.62 -3.34
C TYR A 66 39.97 -20.83 -3.97
N ALA A 67 41.01 -20.52 -4.75
CA ALA A 67 41.72 -21.50 -5.54
C ALA A 67 42.29 -22.61 -4.64
N VAL A 68 42.07 -23.86 -5.06
CA VAL A 68 42.53 -25.08 -4.37
C VAL A 68 44.06 -25.07 -4.16
N SER A 69 44.80 -24.29 -4.95
CA SER A 69 46.23 -23.98 -4.78
C SER A 69 46.60 -23.41 -3.41
N ASN A 70 45.65 -22.75 -2.72
CA ASN A 70 45.86 -22.14 -1.40
C ASN A 70 45.78 -23.15 -0.25
N LEU A 71 45.41 -24.41 -0.52
CA LEU A 71 45.45 -25.48 0.47
C LEU A 71 46.88 -25.86 0.84
N THR A 72 47.08 -26.04 2.14
CA THR A 72 48.33 -26.43 2.79
C THR A 72 48.18 -27.76 3.54
N ASN A 73 49.27 -28.31 4.08
CA ASN A 73 49.28 -29.50 4.95
C ASN A 73 48.47 -30.71 4.41
N LEU A 74 48.53 -30.97 3.10
CA LEU A 74 47.75 -32.03 2.48
C LEU A 74 48.28 -33.40 2.90
N VAL A 75 47.36 -34.29 3.30
CA VAL A 75 47.64 -35.70 3.62
C VAL A 75 46.62 -36.58 2.93
N LEU A 76 47.08 -37.44 2.02
CA LEU A 76 46.28 -38.51 1.43
C LEU A 76 46.51 -39.79 2.23
N SER A 77 45.44 -40.35 2.76
CA SER A 77 45.38 -41.67 3.38
C SER A 77 44.45 -42.58 2.58
N GLY A 78 44.60 -43.89 2.75
CA GLY A 78 43.70 -44.86 2.14
C GLY A 78 43.73 -46.23 2.81
N LYS A 79 42.69 -47.00 2.51
CA LYS A 79 42.49 -48.35 3.00
C LYS A 79 41.75 -49.20 1.97
N LEU A 80 42.27 -50.39 1.69
CA LEU A 80 41.59 -51.40 0.86
C LEU A 80 40.41 -52.01 1.65
N SER A 81 39.25 -52.19 1.04
CA SER A 81 38.02 -52.64 1.74
C SER A 81 38.13 -54.04 2.37
N SER A 82 39.11 -54.86 1.95
CA SER A 82 39.40 -56.16 2.56
C SER A 82 40.26 -56.10 3.82
N ASP A 83 40.89 -54.96 4.12
CA ASP A 83 41.74 -54.80 5.30
C ASP A 83 40.93 -54.45 6.55
N THR A 84 41.30 -55.03 7.68
CA THR A 84 40.72 -54.70 9.00
C THR A 84 41.54 -53.68 9.79
N GLY A 85 42.71 -53.25 9.28
CA GLY A 85 43.59 -52.26 9.90
C GLY A 85 43.08 -50.82 9.85
N ALA A 86 43.87 -49.88 10.38
CA ALA A 86 43.63 -48.45 10.24
C ALA A 86 43.94 -47.95 8.82
N GLU A 87 43.45 -46.76 8.45
CA GLU A 87 43.90 -46.09 7.23
C GLU A 87 45.42 -45.87 7.26
N THR A 88 46.07 -46.04 6.12
CA THR A 88 47.52 -45.82 5.97
C THR A 88 47.74 -44.54 5.17
N GLN A 89 48.63 -43.66 5.65
CA GLN A 89 49.05 -42.48 4.89
C GLN A 89 49.81 -42.91 3.63
N LEU A 90 49.31 -42.51 2.47
CA LEU A 90 49.85 -42.83 1.15
C LEU A 90 50.76 -41.71 0.62
N ALA A 91 50.44 -40.44 0.92
CA ALA A 91 51.26 -39.29 0.54
C ALA A 91 50.96 -38.06 1.42
N SER A 92 51.85 -37.07 1.39
CA SER A 92 51.59 -35.74 1.97
C SER A 92 52.41 -34.65 1.27
N ALA A 93 51.92 -33.41 1.32
CA ALA A 93 52.57 -32.24 0.73
C ALA A 93 52.23 -30.95 1.50
N SER A 94 53.11 -29.96 1.47
CA SER A 94 52.87 -28.66 2.13
C SER A 94 51.94 -27.72 1.35
N ALA A 95 51.66 -28.00 0.07
CA ALA A 95 50.77 -27.22 -0.80
C ALA A 95 50.16 -28.10 -1.90
N TYR A 96 48.96 -27.77 -2.39
CA TYR A 96 48.22 -28.60 -3.35
C TYR A 96 48.97 -28.83 -4.67
N ASP A 97 49.59 -27.79 -5.23
CA ASP A 97 50.35 -27.87 -6.49
C ASP A 97 51.56 -28.81 -6.42
N ILE A 98 52.00 -29.18 -5.21
CA ILE A 98 53.09 -30.14 -4.99
C ILE A 98 52.59 -31.58 -5.14
N ILE A 99 51.28 -31.86 -5.02
CA ILE A 99 50.71 -33.21 -5.06
C ILE A 99 49.76 -33.43 -6.25
N ASN A 100 49.11 -32.38 -6.74
CA ASN A 100 48.26 -32.38 -7.93
C ASN A 100 49.02 -32.92 -9.16
N GLY A 101 48.37 -33.74 -9.99
CA GLY A 101 48.94 -34.32 -11.21
C GLY A 101 50.07 -35.35 -11.01
N LYS A 102 50.51 -35.63 -9.78
CA LYS A 102 51.58 -36.59 -9.52
C LYS A 102 51.06 -38.02 -9.35
N ASN A 103 51.77 -38.96 -9.97
CA ASN A 103 51.52 -40.40 -9.85
C ASN A 103 52.04 -40.94 -8.50
N ILE A 104 51.13 -41.21 -7.57
CA ILE A 104 51.41 -41.83 -6.27
C ILE A 104 51.32 -43.35 -6.42
N PRO A 105 52.39 -44.13 -6.20
CA PRO A 105 52.36 -45.58 -6.37
C PRO A 105 51.59 -46.27 -5.22
N VAL A 106 50.78 -47.27 -5.55
CA VAL A 106 50.05 -48.08 -4.56
C VAL A 106 50.12 -49.57 -4.89
N SER A 107 50.03 -50.42 -3.86
CA SER A 107 50.00 -51.88 -3.97
C SER A 107 48.68 -52.44 -3.49
N GLY A 108 47.91 -53.06 -4.40
CA GLY A 108 46.61 -53.67 -4.10
C GLY A 108 45.50 -53.14 -5.02
N ALA A 109 44.82 -54.04 -5.71
CA ALA A 109 43.67 -53.75 -6.56
C ALA A 109 42.36 -54.14 -5.87
N GLY A 110 41.25 -53.55 -6.32
CA GLY A 110 39.92 -53.68 -5.73
C GLY A 110 39.42 -52.38 -5.11
N ASN A 111 38.37 -52.45 -4.28
CA ASN A 111 37.73 -51.26 -3.71
C ASN A 111 38.59 -50.65 -2.59
N TRP A 112 38.90 -49.36 -2.72
CA TRP A 112 39.58 -48.57 -1.71
C TRP A 112 38.66 -47.47 -1.19
N THR A 113 38.74 -47.18 0.10
CA THR A 113 38.27 -45.93 0.72
C THR A 113 39.50 -45.05 0.92
N PHE A 114 39.51 -43.86 0.32
CA PHE A 114 40.56 -42.86 0.48
C PHE A 114 40.05 -41.66 1.26
N THR A 115 40.92 -41.06 2.07
CA THR A 115 40.63 -39.83 2.81
C THR A 115 41.74 -38.82 2.50
N LEU A 116 41.37 -37.65 1.97
CA LEU A 116 42.25 -36.50 1.78
C LEU A 116 41.92 -35.45 2.84
N THR A 117 42.93 -35.02 3.60
CA THR A 117 42.83 -33.85 4.50
C THR A 117 43.76 -32.74 4.03
N ALA A 118 43.41 -31.48 4.33
CA ALA A 118 44.18 -30.29 4.02
C ALA A 118 43.82 -29.14 4.98
N ASP A 119 44.63 -28.08 5.04
CA ASP A 119 44.35 -26.86 5.82
C ASP A 119 44.26 -25.63 4.92
N LEU A 120 43.26 -24.77 5.14
CA LEU A 120 43.16 -23.43 4.54
C LEU A 120 43.24 -22.39 5.65
N ASN A 121 44.31 -21.57 5.70
CA ASN A 121 44.49 -20.53 6.72
C ASN A 121 44.34 -21.00 8.19
N GLY A 122 44.66 -22.28 8.47
CA GLY A 122 44.52 -22.90 9.80
C GLY A 122 43.19 -23.62 10.04
N ILE A 123 42.29 -23.64 9.06
CA ILE A 123 41.00 -24.33 9.10
C ILE A 123 41.14 -25.70 8.42
N PRO A 124 40.78 -26.81 9.10
CA PRO A 124 40.92 -28.14 8.53
C PRO A 124 39.77 -28.45 7.54
N PHE A 125 40.14 -29.09 6.43
CA PHE A 125 39.27 -29.60 5.38
C PHE A 125 39.53 -31.09 5.15
N LYS A 126 38.47 -31.82 4.80
CA LYS A 126 38.51 -33.27 4.59
C LYS A 126 37.52 -33.71 3.52
N GLY A 127 37.88 -34.76 2.79
CA GLY A 127 36.99 -35.44 1.85
C GLY A 127 37.35 -36.92 1.77
N THR A 128 36.33 -37.76 1.64
CA THR A 128 36.47 -39.22 1.54
C THR A 128 35.89 -39.69 0.21
N LEU A 129 36.58 -40.61 -0.46
CA LEU A 129 36.24 -41.14 -1.78
C LEU A 129 36.38 -42.66 -1.77
N GLU A 130 35.32 -43.37 -2.16
CA GLU A 130 35.38 -44.80 -2.44
C GLU A 130 35.53 -45.06 -3.94
N GLN A 131 36.57 -45.81 -4.33
CA GLN A 131 36.87 -46.08 -5.74
C GLN A 131 37.54 -47.45 -5.92
N GLU A 132 37.12 -48.17 -6.96
CA GLU A 132 37.80 -49.39 -7.39
C GLU A 132 39.11 -49.06 -8.13
N ILE A 133 40.22 -49.56 -7.60
CA ILE A 133 41.56 -49.40 -8.16
C ILE A 133 41.87 -50.58 -9.07
N THR A 134 42.09 -50.28 -10.35
CA THR A 134 42.50 -51.27 -11.36
C THR A 134 44.02 -51.46 -11.34
N GLU A 135 44.48 -52.71 -11.40
CA GLU A 135 45.92 -53.02 -11.39
C GLU A 135 46.61 -52.59 -12.70
N GLY A 136 47.83 -52.06 -12.59
CA GLY A 136 48.62 -51.67 -13.76
C GLY A 136 48.09 -50.43 -14.49
N SER A 137 47.24 -49.63 -13.87
CA SER A 137 46.70 -48.36 -14.40
C SER A 137 47.02 -47.15 -13.52
N VAL A 138 46.94 -45.96 -14.12
CA VAL A 138 46.76 -44.69 -13.40
C VAL A 138 45.27 -44.52 -13.13
N ASN A 139 44.89 -44.34 -11.87
CA ASN A 139 43.52 -44.19 -11.42
C ASN A 139 43.34 -42.74 -10.92
N THR A 140 42.40 -41.99 -11.50
CA THR A 140 42.19 -40.59 -11.10
C THR A 140 41.25 -40.55 -9.90
N LEU A 141 41.69 -39.93 -8.80
CA LEU A 141 40.91 -39.66 -7.60
C LEU A 141 40.47 -38.20 -7.60
N THR A 142 39.16 -37.95 -7.53
CA THR A 142 38.60 -36.59 -7.45
C THR A 142 37.93 -36.40 -6.09
N PHE A 143 38.54 -35.58 -5.23
CA PHE A 143 38.00 -35.28 -3.90
C PHE A 143 37.14 -34.04 -3.89
N THR A 144 36.07 -34.10 -3.11
CA THR A 144 35.24 -32.97 -2.72
C THR A 144 35.52 -32.70 -1.24
N LEU A 145 36.23 -31.61 -0.95
CA LEU A 145 36.68 -31.27 0.40
C LEU A 145 35.67 -30.35 1.11
N LYS A 146 35.41 -30.64 2.39
CA LYS A 146 34.55 -29.86 3.30
C LYS A 146 35.27 -29.56 4.61
N SER A 147 35.00 -28.42 5.24
CA SER A 147 35.49 -28.18 6.60
C SER A 147 34.67 -28.92 7.65
N GLU A 148 35.31 -29.35 8.73
CA GLU A 148 34.63 -29.85 9.94
C GLU A 148 34.24 -28.71 10.91
N GLN A 149 34.68 -27.46 10.67
CA GLN A 149 34.24 -26.27 11.41
C GLN A 149 32.88 -25.78 10.89
N ASN A 150 32.03 -25.28 11.79
CA ASN A 150 30.74 -24.73 11.39
C ASN A 150 30.82 -23.26 10.97
N GLN A 151 31.87 -22.55 11.37
CA GLN A 151 32.04 -21.13 11.10
C GLN A 151 32.58 -20.84 9.70
N GLY A 152 32.22 -19.69 9.13
CA GLY A 152 32.78 -19.07 7.93
C GLY A 152 32.99 -17.57 8.14
N GLY A 153 33.33 -16.86 7.07
CA GLY A 153 33.49 -15.40 7.04
C GLY A 153 32.84 -14.77 5.80
N MET A 154 32.89 -13.44 5.70
CA MET A 154 32.48 -12.73 4.49
C MET A 154 33.27 -11.43 4.26
N GLU A 155 33.40 -11.02 3.00
CA GLU A 155 34.03 -9.76 2.58
C GLU A 155 33.28 -9.19 1.36
N ILE A 156 32.40 -8.21 1.62
CA ILE A 156 31.47 -7.67 0.64
C ILE A 156 31.91 -6.25 0.28
N THR A 157 32.30 -6.04 -0.98
CA THR A 157 32.62 -4.72 -1.52
C THR A 157 31.36 -4.12 -2.14
N PHE A 158 30.81 -3.08 -1.52
CA PHE A 158 29.68 -2.32 -2.04
C PHE A 158 30.19 -1.06 -2.74
N LYS A 159 30.04 -1.01 -4.08
CA LYS A 159 30.36 0.15 -4.90
C LYS A 159 29.10 0.96 -5.18
N PHE A 160 29.25 2.28 -5.27
CA PHE A 160 28.15 3.15 -5.69
C PHE A 160 28.65 4.39 -6.44
N THR A 161 27.81 4.91 -7.32
CA THR A 161 27.95 6.22 -7.98
C THR A 161 26.81 7.13 -7.55
N GLY A 162 27.06 8.42 -7.37
CA GLY A 162 26.05 9.39 -6.93
C GLY A 162 26.36 10.80 -7.41
N SER A 163 25.47 11.74 -7.09
CA SER A 163 25.51 13.11 -7.63
C SER A 163 26.56 14.04 -6.98
N SER A 164 27.14 13.67 -5.84
CA SER A 164 28.35 14.31 -5.28
C SER A 164 29.62 13.56 -5.67
N THR A 165 30.69 14.31 -5.92
CA THR A 165 32.06 13.80 -6.12
C THR A 165 32.85 13.68 -4.81
N GLU A 166 32.31 14.15 -3.68
CA GLU A 166 33.01 14.14 -2.39
C GLU A 166 32.53 12.98 -1.49
N ALA A 167 33.47 12.16 -1.02
CA ALA A 167 33.16 11.00 -0.17
C ALA A 167 32.64 11.38 1.23
N SER A 168 32.83 12.63 1.66
CA SER A 168 32.28 13.19 2.92
C SER A 168 30.77 13.37 2.89
N ASP A 169 30.18 13.43 1.69
CA ASP A 169 28.78 13.75 1.49
C ASP A 169 27.88 12.51 1.62
N TYR A 170 28.47 11.33 1.78
CA TYR A 170 27.75 10.08 1.94
C TYR A 170 27.94 9.47 3.32
N LYS A 171 26.87 8.82 3.79
CA LYS A 171 26.87 7.87 4.90
C LYS A 171 26.39 6.53 4.37
N VAL A 172 27.05 5.45 4.76
CA VAL A 172 26.58 4.09 4.45
C VAL A 172 26.44 3.29 5.74
N ASN A 173 25.24 2.81 6.05
CA ASN A 173 25.06 1.79 7.08
C ASN A 173 25.09 0.41 6.43
N ALA A 174 25.95 -0.49 6.90
CA ALA A 174 25.88 -1.91 6.58
C ALA A 174 25.28 -2.68 7.77
N VAL A 175 24.03 -3.12 7.64
CA VAL A 175 23.28 -3.85 8.66
C VAL A 175 23.29 -5.35 8.32
N LEU A 176 23.95 -6.16 9.15
CA LEU A 176 23.94 -7.62 9.03
C LEU A 176 22.82 -8.19 9.90
N MET A 177 21.99 -9.06 9.31
CA MET A 177 20.85 -9.70 9.99
C MET A 177 20.82 -11.22 9.77
N THR A 178 20.22 -11.95 10.71
CA THR A 178 19.85 -13.36 10.56
C THR A 178 18.74 -13.56 9.52
N GLN A 179 18.49 -14.80 9.09
CA GLN A 179 17.36 -15.10 8.18
C GLN A 179 15.99 -14.70 8.75
N ASP A 180 15.86 -14.63 10.07
CA ASP A 180 14.64 -14.23 10.79
C ASP A 180 14.58 -12.70 11.03
N LYS A 181 15.47 -11.92 10.40
CA LYS A 181 15.60 -10.45 10.48
C LYS A 181 16.00 -9.91 11.85
N GLU A 182 16.62 -10.71 12.71
CA GLU A 182 17.29 -10.20 13.91
C GLU A 182 18.61 -9.53 13.52
N GLU A 183 18.82 -8.28 13.92
CA GLU A 183 20.08 -7.56 13.71
C GLU A 183 21.23 -8.21 14.50
N ILE A 184 22.33 -8.48 13.81
CA ILE A 184 23.58 -8.99 14.37
C ILE A 184 24.55 -7.83 14.62
N GLU A 185 24.67 -6.92 13.66
CA GLU A 185 25.39 -5.65 13.81
C GLU A 185 24.98 -4.62 12.75
N THR A 186 25.10 -3.35 13.10
CA THR A 186 25.20 -2.24 12.15
C THR A 186 26.62 -1.67 12.15
N LYS A 187 27.23 -1.55 10.97
CA LYS A 187 28.50 -0.83 10.76
C LYS A 187 28.24 0.41 9.92
N THR A 188 28.40 1.59 10.50
CA THR A 188 28.31 2.87 9.78
C THR A 188 29.67 3.25 9.21
N PHE A 189 29.70 3.57 7.92
CA PHE A 189 30.86 4.07 7.18
C PHE A 189 30.62 5.54 6.84
N GLU A 190 31.48 6.40 7.36
CA GLU A 190 31.46 7.83 7.13
C GLU A 190 32.92 8.33 7.08
N ASN A 191 33.23 9.17 6.08
CA ASN A 191 34.56 9.77 5.96
C ASN A 191 34.74 10.89 7.01
N THR A 192 35.07 10.50 8.24
CA THR A 192 35.44 11.42 9.34
C THR A 192 36.96 11.49 9.47
N ALA A 193 37.48 12.61 9.98
CA ALA A 193 38.93 12.88 9.99
C ALA A 193 39.78 11.94 10.87
N ASP A 194 39.15 11.09 11.70
CA ASP A 194 39.81 10.28 12.74
C ASP A 194 39.69 8.76 12.55
N ASP A 195 38.91 8.23 11.58
CA ASP A 195 38.71 6.78 11.41
C ASP A 195 39.37 6.22 10.12
N THR A 196 40.45 5.46 10.29
CA THR A 196 41.17 4.81 9.18
C THR A 196 40.62 3.45 8.76
N SER A 197 39.57 2.96 9.42
CA SER A 197 38.88 1.68 9.15
C SER A 197 37.58 1.87 8.35
N ALA A 198 36.92 3.02 8.49
CA ALA A 198 35.62 3.34 7.89
C ALA A 198 35.73 4.14 6.57
N VAL A 199 36.66 3.77 5.68
CA VAL A 199 36.96 4.58 4.48
C VAL A 199 35.95 4.34 3.36
N ILE A 200 35.06 5.31 3.12
CA ILE A 200 34.42 5.49 1.80
C ILE A 200 35.52 5.94 0.84
N ALA A 201 36.04 5.01 0.04
CA ALA A 201 37.17 5.26 -0.84
C ALA A 201 36.69 5.65 -2.25
N CYS A 202 37.29 6.69 -2.80
CA CYS A 202 37.01 7.21 -4.14
C CYS A 202 38.04 6.68 -5.15
N SER A 203 37.58 6.16 -6.29
CA SER A 203 38.44 5.75 -7.41
C SER A 203 38.31 6.72 -8.59
N THR A 204 39.28 7.62 -8.75
CA THR A 204 39.32 8.62 -9.85
C THR A 204 40.08 8.10 -11.07
N ASP A 205 39.64 6.98 -11.67
CA ASP A 205 40.25 6.49 -12.93
C ASP A 205 39.62 7.16 -14.17
N THR A 206 38.39 7.70 -14.08
CA THR A 206 37.67 8.39 -15.19
C THR A 206 36.76 9.53 -14.72
N THR A 207 35.86 10.03 -15.60
CA THR A 207 34.97 11.19 -15.35
C THR A 207 33.89 10.93 -14.30
N ASP A 208 33.59 9.66 -14.03
CA ASP A 208 32.46 9.27 -13.20
C ASP A 208 32.99 8.79 -11.84
N THR A 209 32.66 9.54 -10.79
CA THR A 209 33.23 9.29 -9.45
C THR A 209 32.57 8.09 -8.80
N THR A 210 33.30 6.98 -8.68
CA THR A 210 32.83 5.76 -8.01
C THR A 210 33.39 5.67 -6.59
N PHE A 211 32.49 5.47 -5.64
CA PHE A 211 32.79 5.21 -4.24
C PHE A 211 32.69 3.74 -3.92
N TYR A 212 33.38 3.28 -2.88
CA TYR A 212 33.19 1.93 -2.36
C TYR A 212 33.39 1.82 -0.85
N VAL A 213 32.68 0.86 -0.28
CA VAL A 213 32.74 0.42 1.12
C VAL A 213 33.05 -1.08 1.13
N VAL A 214 33.91 -1.52 2.04
CA VAL A 214 34.20 -2.96 2.24
C VAL A 214 33.69 -3.38 3.61
N TYR A 215 32.62 -4.17 3.62
CA TYR A 215 32.10 -4.80 4.83
C TYR A 215 32.75 -6.18 5.01
N SER A 216 33.43 -6.42 6.12
CA SER A 216 34.12 -7.69 6.37
C SER A 216 33.89 -8.28 7.77
N ARG A 217 33.92 -9.62 7.81
CA ARG A 217 33.75 -10.52 8.96
C ARG A 217 34.72 -11.70 8.76
N SER A 218 35.70 -11.88 9.65
CA SER A 218 36.80 -12.84 9.45
C SER A 218 36.46 -14.23 9.96
N VAL A 219 36.71 -15.27 9.15
CA VAL A 219 36.58 -16.67 9.57
C VAL A 219 37.62 -17.07 10.65
N SER A 220 38.75 -16.35 10.76
CA SER A 220 39.85 -16.72 11.66
C SER A 220 39.77 -16.08 13.05
N ASP A 221 38.78 -15.22 13.30
CA ASP A 221 38.57 -14.53 14.57
C ASP A 221 37.21 -14.95 15.14
N THR A 222 37.22 -15.57 16.33
CA THR A 222 36.05 -16.15 16.98
C THR A 222 34.96 -15.15 17.37
N GLU A 223 35.28 -13.85 17.50
CA GLU A 223 34.27 -12.81 17.76
C GLU A 223 33.65 -12.26 16.47
N SER A 224 34.34 -12.41 15.33
CA SER A 224 33.86 -11.93 14.02
C SER A 224 33.32 -13.04 13.10
N SER A 225 33.70 -14.31 13.31
CA SER A 225 33.26 -15.45 12.51
C SER A 225 31.75 -15.69 12.63
N LEU A 226 31.10 -16.14 11.56
CA LEU A 226 29.66 -16.40 11.50
C LEU A 226 29.41 -17.90 11.31
N ASP A 227 28.34 -18.44 11.89
CA ASP A 227 27.93 -19.81 11.59
C ASP A 227 27.54 -19.96 10.11
N ALA A 228 27.83 -21.11 9.50
CA ALA A 228 27.49 -21.34 8.10
C ALA A 228 25.97 -21.35 7.89
N GLY A 229 25.50 -20.51 6.97
CA GLY A 229 24.09 -20.19 6.80
C GLY A 229 23.88 -19.06 5.79
N THR A 230 22.65 -18.55 5.72
CA THR A 230 22.29 -17.40 4.88
C THR A 230 21.96 -16.21 5.76
N TYR A 231 22.56 -15.06 5.45
CA TYR A 231 22.40 -13.80 6.15
C TYR A 231 21.87 -12.73 5.19
N TYR A 232 21.19 -11.72 5.71
CA TYR A 232 20.97 -10.47 4.96
C TYR A 232 22.07 -9.49 5.30
N LEU A 233 22.62 -8.84 4.28
CA LEU A 233 23.45 -7.65 4.42
C LEU A 233 22.76 -6.49 3.70
N LEU A 234 22.25 -5.55 4.48
CA LEU A 234 21.61 -4.32 4.01
C LEU A 234 22.65 -3.20 3.96
N PHE A 235 22.79 -2.53 2.82
CA PHE A 235 23.49 -1.26 2.66
C PHE A 235 22.45 -0.14 2.49
N GLU A 236 22.31 0.69 3.51
CA GLU A 236 21.53 1.94 3.47
C GLU A 236 22.49 3.07 3.14
N VAL A 237 22.23 3.82 2.07
CA VAL A 237 23.06 4.94 1.64
C VAL A 237 22.29 6.24 1.80
N TYR A 238 22.91 7.23 2.43
CA TYR A 238 22.31 8.54 2.70
C TYR A 238 23.21 9.67 2.19
N ASP A 239 22.58 10.76 1.76
CA ASP A 239 23.24 12.04 1.48
C ASP A 239 23.31 12.90 2.76
N LYS A 240 24.47 13.50 3.00
CA LYS A 240 24.75 14.35 4.17
C LYS A 240 24.74 15.84 3.83
N ARG A 241 24.52 16.23 2.56
CA ARG A 241 24.45 17.65 2.16
C ARG A 241 23.22 18.30 2.78
N THR A 242 23.39 19.54 3.22
CA THR A 242 22.56 20.26 4.20
C THR A 242 21.05 20.02 4.05
N VAL A 243 20.43 19.33 5.01
CA VAL A 243 19.03 18.89 4.92
C VAL A 243 18.04 19.93 5.47
N VAL A 244 18.48 20.82 6.37
CA VAL A 244 17.59 21.68 7.19
C VAL A 244 18.20 23.06 7.47
N GLU A 245 17.36 24.11 7.53
CA GLU A 245 17.65 25.39 8.20
C GLU A 245 17.21 25.36 9.69
N ASP A 246 18.00 24.70 10.56
CA ASP A 246 17.80 24.71 12.02
C ASP A 246 19.17 24.73 12.73
N PRO A 247 19.46 25.73 13.60
CA PRO A 247 20.68 25.76 14.42
C PRO A 247 20.80 24.65 15.48
N LEU A 248 19.75 23.87 15.76
CA LEU A 248 19.70 22.93 16.89
C LEU A 248 19.67 21.44 16.51
N ASN A 249 19.37 21.07 15.27
CA ASN A 249 19.34 19.67 14.84
C ASN A 249 20.22 19.42 13.59
N THR A 250 21.39 18.79 13.78
CA THR A 250 22.44 18.67 12.75
C THR A 250 22.72 17.24 12.30
N SER A 251 21.74 16.32 12.33
CA SER A 251 21.98 14.91 11.98
C SER A 251 20.91 14.22 11.14
N ASP A 252 20.10 14.96 10.38
CA ASP A 252 19.24 14.37 9.36
C ASP A 252 20.02 14.25 8.04
N SER A 253 19.95 13.07 7.42
CA SER A 253 20.62 12.72 6.17
C SER A 253 19.60 12.12 5.20
N VAL A 254 19.56 12.57 3.95
CA VAL A 254 18.55 12.15 2.97
C VAL A 254 18.75 10.68 2.61
N PRO A 255 17.80 9.77 2.86
CA PRO A 255 17.93 8.39 2.40
C PRO A 255 17.95 8.36 0.87
N LEU A 256 18.95 7.72 0.28
CA LEU A 256 19.09 7.56 -1.17
C LEU A 256 18.62 6.18 -1.60
N ASN A 257 19.32 5.13 -1.16
CA ASN A 257 19.05 3.76 -1.58
C ASN A 257 19.23 2.77 -0.44
N THR A 258 18.53 1.65 -0.55
CA THR A 258 18.50 0.54 0.40
C THR A 258 18.78 -0.73 -0.40
N SER A 259 20.06 -1.13 -0.52
CA SER A 259 20.47 -2.32 -1.27
C SER A 259 20.64 -3.49 -0.31
N ARG A 260 19.84 -4.55 -0.45
CA ARG A 260 19.78 -5.58 0.58
C ARG A 260 19.97 -6.96 -0.05
N ASN A 261 20.97 -7.67 0.47
CA ASN A 261 21.71 -8.68 -0.27
C ASN A 261 21.78 -9.99 0.54
N PHE A 262 21.56 -11.12 -0.13
CA PHE A 262 21.70 -12.44 0.49
C PHE A 262 23.15 -12.88 0.46
N VAL A 263 23.79 -12.97 1.63
CA VAL A 263 25.16 -13.47 1.76
C VAL A 263 25.13 -14.85 2.40
N ARG A 264 25.52 -15.85 1.62
CA ARG A 264 25.75 -17.21 2.13
C ARG A 264 27.14 -17.31 2.73
N VAL A 265 27.23 -17.64 4.01
CA VAL A 265 28.48 -17.99 4.69
C VAL A 265 28.70 -19.49 4.55
N ASP A 266 29.75 -19.91 3.86
CA ASP A 266 30.12 -21.33 3.72
C ASP A 266 31.19 -21.75 4.75
N ARG A 267 31.10 -23.02 5.19
CA ARG A 267 31.96 -23.59 6.24
C ARG A 267 33.45 -23.49 5.91
N GLY A 268 34.19 -22.79 6.76
CA GLY A 268 35.64 -22.66 6.71
C GLY A 268 36.17 -21.74 5.60
N ILE A 269 35.31 -20.97 4.94
CA ILE A 269 35.65 -20.11 3.80
C ILE A 269 35.15 -18.69 4.09
N THR A 270 35.85 -17.69 3.56
CA THR A 270 35.36 -16.30 3.51
C THR A 270 34.62 -16.10 2.19
N THR A 271 33.31 -15.90 2.24
CA THR A 271 32.51 -15.56 1.05
C THR A 271 32.78 -14.11 0.67
N THR A 272 33.48 -13.88 -0.44
CA THR A 272 33.63 -12.52 -0.98
C THR A 272 32.51 -12.22 -1.98
N ALA A 273 32.17 -10.95 -2.13
CA ALA A 273 31.21 -10.50 -3.14
C ALA A 273 31.48 -9.04 -3.55
N GLU A 274 31.12 -8.68 -4.78
CA GLU A 274 31.14 -7.27 -5.22
C GLU A 274 29.72 -6.87 -5.66
N LEU A 275 29.27 -5.73 -5.17
CA LEU A 275 27.99 -5.10 -5.44
C LEU A 275 28.23 -3.74 -6.11
N SER A 276 27.29 -3.28 -6.92
CA SER A 276 27.35 -1.97 -7.58
C SER A 276 25.96 -1.40 -7.73
N LEU A 277 25.79 -0.11 -7.42
CA LEU A 277 24.50 0.58 -7.41
C LEU A 277 24.64 2.01 -7.95
N THR A 278 23.63 2.50 -8.65
CA THR A 278 23.52 3.95 -8.94
C THR A 278 22.60 4.56 -7.88
N LEU A 279 23.06 5.62 -7.21
CA LEU A 279 22.26 6.29 -6.19
C LEU A 279 21.16 7.14 -6.81
N ASN A 280 20.03 7.20 -6.12
CA ASN A 280 18.89 8.05 -6.47
C ASN A 280 19.28 9.52 -6.42
N GLU A 281 18.65 10.33 -7.28
CA GLU A 281 18.87 11.76 -7.29
C GLU A 281 18.36 12.43 -6.01
N VAL A 282 19.06 13.50 -5.62
CA VAL A 282 18.62 14.41 -4.56
C VAL A 282 17.96 15.61 -5.21
N TYR A 283 16.74 15.88 -4.79
CA TYR A 283 15.93 17.01 -5.22
C TYR A 283 15.88 18.07 -4.11
N SER A 284 15.75 19.33 -4.50
CA SER A 284 15.63 20.45 -3.58
C SER A 284 14.19 20.95 -3.42
N ILE A 285 13.89 21.49 -2.24
CA ILE A 285 12.65 22.21 -1.94
C ILE A 285 13.01 23.67 -1.67
N THR A 286 12.42 24.59 -2.42
CA THR A 286 12.58 26.03 -2.22
C THR A 286 11.33 26.62 -1.56
N TYR A 287 11.47 27.10 -0.32
CA TYR A 287 10.38 27.78 0.40
C TYR A 287 10.41 29.29 0.13
N ASN A 288 9.29 29.85 -0.33
CA ASN A 288 9.05 31.28 -0.40
C ASN A 288 8.14 31.66 0.77
N ASP A 289 8.75 32.09 1.86
CA ASP A 289 8.05 32.36 3.12
C ASP A 289 7.11 33.57 3.08
N ASN A 290 7.08 34.36 2.00
CA ASN A 290 6.23 35.53 1.81
C ASN A 290 6.18 36.52 3.00
N GLY A 291 7.30 36.59 3.74
CA GLY A 291 7.49 37.45 4.90
C GLY A 291 6.89 36.93 6.21
N GLY A 292 6.62 35.62 6.33
CA GLY A 292 6.37 34.94 7.60
C GLY A 292 7.61 34.21 8.13
N ASP A 293 7.55 33.85 9.41
CA ASP A 293 8.56 33.10 10.16
C ASP A 293 8.09 31.66 10.45
N LEU A 294 9.01 30.77 10.84
CA LEU A 294 8.70 29.38 11.18
C LEU A 294 7.98 29.30 12.54
N ALA A 295 6.80 28.68 12.58
CA ALA A 295 6.01 28.51 13.80
C ALA A 295 6.20 27.13 14.44
N GLU A 296 6.02 26.07 13.65
CA GLU A 296 6.14 24.67 14.07
C GLU A 296 6.64 23.81 12.91
N GLY A 297 7.35 22.72 13.24
CA GLY A 297 7.94 21.81 12.26
C GLY A 297 9.31 22.27 11.77
N VAL A 298 9.74 21.72 10.64
CA VAL A 298 11.11 21.84 10.12
C VAL A 298 11.08 22.04 8.59
N LYS A 299 11.84 22.99 8.06
CA LYS A 299 12.03 23.15 6.60
C LYS A 299 13.02 22.11 6.08
N VAL A 300 12.51 21.07 5.43
CA VAL A 300 13.33 20.07 4.72
C VAL A 300 13.73 20.66 3.38
N LEU A 301 15.03 20.90 3.16
CA LEU A 301 15.56 21.56 1.97
C LEU A 301 15.93 20.60 0.85
N ASN A 302 16.25 19.35 1.19
CA ASN A 302 16.67 18.31 0.25
C ASN A 302 15.97 16.99 0.57
N TYR A 303 15.57 16.26 -0.47
CA TYR A 303 14.86 14.99 -0.37
C TYR A 303 15.17 14.07 -1.55
N SER A 304 14.68 12.83 -1.50
CA SER A 304 14.75 11.88 -2.61
C SER A 304 13.44 11.10 -2.75
N ARG A 305 13.33 10.27 -3.80
CA ARG A 305 12.21 9.32 -3.95
C ARG A 305 12.07 8.31 -2.80
N LYS A 306 13.10 8.16 -1.96
CA LYS A 306 13.14 7.27 -0.79
C LYS A 306 12.97 8.01 0.56
N SER A 307 12.78 9.34 0.54
CA SER A 307 12.36 10.07 1.73
C SER A 307 10.95 9.64 2.16
N GLU A 308 10.77 9.38 3.45
CA GLU A 308 9.43 9.19 4.06
C GLU A 308 8.58 10.46 3.89
N GLY A 309 7.26 10.36 4.13
CA GLY A 309 6.32 11.45 3.90
C GLY A 309 6.71 12.76 4.60
N ILE A 310 7.02 13.79 3.82
CA ILE A 310 7.55 15.07 4.32
C ILE A 310 6.37 16.01 4.60
N LYS A 311 6.05 16.24 5.86
CA LYS A 311 5.09 17.28 6.25
C LYS A 311 5.73 18.66 6.09
N LEU A 312 5.04 19.57 5.41
CA LEU A 312 5.52 20.94 5.26
C LEU A 312 5.30 21.71 6.58
N PRO A 313 6.23 22.59 6.99
CA PRO A 313 6.17 23.25 8.30
C PRO A 313 5.04 24.29 8.37
N GLN A 314 4.56 24.57 9.59
CA GLN A 314 3.63 25.66 9.82
C GLN A 314 4.38 26.99 9.97
N MET A 315 3.85 28.04 9.34
CA MET A 315 4.41 29.39 9.40
C MET A 315 3.52 30.33 10.21
N ILE A 316 4.09 31.42 10.71
CA ILE A 316 3.41 32.50 11.44
C ILE A 316 3.82 33.85 10.85
N LYS A 317 2.93 34.84 10.89
CA LYS A 317 3.22 36.20 10.44
C LYS A 317 2.31 37.17 11.20
N ASP A 318 2.89 38.16 11.88
CA ASP A 318 2.14 39.10 12.73
C ASP A 318 0.96 39.74 11.97
N GLY A 319 -0.28 39.51 12.45
CA GLY A 319 -1.49 40.02 11.82
C GLY A 319 -1.96 39.25 10.59
N TYR A 320 -1.54 37.99 10.41
CA TYR A 320 -1.97 37.09 9.33
C TYR A 320 -2.18 35.65 9.81
N GLU A 321 -3.27 35.02 9.37
CA GLU A 321 -3.49 33.59 9.50
C GLU A 321 -2.76 32.84 8.36
N PHE A 322 -2.15 31.70 8.67
CA PHE A 322 -1.44 30.88 7.69
C PHE A 322 -2.41 29.91 6.99
N ALA A 323 -2.74 30.22 5.74
CA ALA A 323 -3.68 29.44 4.94
C ALA A 323 -3.08 28.17 4.31
N GLY A 324 -1.76 27.99 4.37
CA GLY A 324 -1.05 26.81 3.89
C GLY A 324 0.05 27.12 2.86
N TRP A 325 0.71 26.06 2.38
CA TRP A 325 1.68 26.14 1.27
C TRP A 325 1.00 25.88 -0.07
N TYR A 326 1.42 26.58 -1.12
CA TYR A 326 0.95 26.38 -2.49
C TYR A 326 2.14 26.08 -3.41
N ASP A 327 1.93 25.28 -4.46
CA ASP A 327 2.94 24.91 -5.47
C ASP A 327 3.12 25.97 -6.58
N ASN A 328 2.44 27.12 -6.43
CA ASN A 328 2.43 28.23 -7.35
C ASN A 328 2.37 29.58 -6.61
N ALA A 329 2.83 30.64 -7.27
CA ALA A 329 2.94 31.98 -6.69
C ALA A 329 1.62 32.78 -6.69
N ASP A 330 0.59 32.29 -7.37
CA ASP A 330 -0.75 32.88 -7.44
C ASP A 330 -1.74 32.30 -6.41
N PHE A 331 -1.31 31.32 -5.60
CA PHE A 331 -2.09 30.63 -4.57
C PHE A 331 -3.38 29.97 -5.12
N SER A 332 -3.32 29.45 -6.35
CA SER A 332 -4.41 28.70 -6.96
C SER A 332 -4.34 27.20 -6.61
N GLY A 333 -5.48 26.51 -6.61
CA GLY A 333 -5.58 25.10 -6.22
C GLY A 333 -5.77 24.88 -4.72
N ASP A 334 -5.48 23.66 -4.26
CA ASP A 334 -5.58 23.26 -2.85
C ASP A 334 -4.22 23.39 -2.14
N PRO A 335 -4.18 23.71 -0.83
CA PRO A 335 -2.93 23.85 -0.09
C PRO A 335 -2.23 22.49 0.11
N VAL A 336 -0.93 22.45 -0.18
CA VAL A 336 -0.06 21.29 0.01
C VAL A 336 0.32 21.17 1.48
N GLN A 337 0.00 20.02 2.09
CA GLN A 337 0.30 19.74 3.50
C GLN A 337 1.50 18.80 3.67
N GLU A 338 1.67 17.84 2.77
CA GLU A 338 2.77 16.87 2.80
C GLU A 338 3.20 16.44 1.39
N LEU A 339 4.46 15.99 1.27
CA LEU A 339 4.99 15.31 0.10
C LEU A 339 4.95 13.80 0.37
N PRO A 340 4.25 12.98 -0.44
CA PRO A 340 4.22 11.54 -0.26
C PRO A 340 5.57 10.89 -0.57
N LEU A 341 5.79 9.70 0.00
CA LEU A 341 6.89 8.80 -0.41
C LEU A 341 6.87 8.59 -1.93
N GLY A 342 8.03 8.61 -2.57
CA GLY A 342 8.17 8.48 -4.03
C GLY A 342 8.14 9.80 -4.81
N THR A 343 7.92 10.95 -4.16
CA THR A 343 7.97 12.27 -4.83
C THR A 343 9.34 12.51 -5.48
N THR A 344 9.36 13.21 -6.63
CA THR A 344 10.58 13.51 -7.41
C THR A 344 10.55 14.93 -8.00
N GLY A 345 11.74 15.45 -8.39
CA GLY A 345 11.91 16.75 -9.05
C GLY A 345 12.13 17.91 -8.08
N ASN A 346 12.76 19.01 -8.53
CA ASN A 346 12.94 20.17 -7.66
C ASN A 346 11.61 20.91 -7.48
N LEU A 347 11.21 21.15 -6.22
CA LEU A 347 9.94 21.77 -5.86
C LEU A 347 10.13 23.19 -5.36
N THR A 348 9.08 24.00 -5.49
CA THR A 348 9.03 25.34 -4.92
C THR A 348 7.65 25.53 -4.29
N PHE A 349 7.62 26.04 -3.06
CA PHE A 349 6.39 26.33 -2.33
C PHE A 349 6.31 27.80 -1.96
N TRP A 350 5.09 28.32 -1.87
CA TRP A 350 4.79 29.69 -1.47
C TRP A 350 3.83 29.68 -0.28
N ALA A 351 4.22 30.36 0.80
CA ALA A 351 3.40 30.46 2.01
C ALA A 351 2.24 31.43 1.76
N CYS A 352 1.00 30.96 1.86
CA CYS A 352 -0.18 31.83 1.78
C CYS A 352 -0.55 32.35 3.17
N PHE A 353 -0.80 33.65 3.24
CA PHE A 353 -1.16 34.36 4.45
C PHE A 353 -2.37 35.23 4.18
N THR A 354 -3.48 34.92 4.82
CA THR A 354 -4.70 35.75 4.83
C THR A 354 -4.57 36.77 5.95
N GLU A 355 -4.95 38.04 5.73
CA GLU A 355 -4.95 39.04 6.81
C GLU A 355 -5.77 38.51 7.98
N GLU A 356 -5.17 38.50 9.17
CA GLU A 356 -5.84 38.14 10.41
C GLU A 356 -6.86 39.24 10.65
N THR A 357 -8.11 38.97 10.29
CA THR A 357 -9.21 39.88 10.54
C THR A 357 -9.59 39.88 12.02
N GLU A 358 -8.67 40.36 12.86
CA GLU A 358 -8.99 40.90 14.17
C GLU A 358 -9.95 42.09 13.99
N GLU A 359 -11.24 41.74 13.97
CA GLU A 359 -12.32 42.45 14.65
C GLU A 359 -12.61 43.90 14.22
N LYS A 360 -12.17 44.34 13.03
CA LYS A 360 -12.47 45.68 12.51
C LYS A 360 -13.98 46.01 12.43
N ASN A 361 -14.81 45.00 12.24
CA ASN A 361 -16.27 45.11 12.17
C ASN A 361 -16.99 44.32 13.29
N VAL A 362 -16.29 43.96 14.37
CA VAL A 362 -16.89 43.24 15.51
C VAL A 362 -17.16 44.22 16.65
N LEU A 363 -18.38 44.23 17.16
CA LEU A 363 -18.81 45.06 18.28
C LEU A 363 -19.31 44.18 19.42
N TYR A 364 -18.73 44.35 20.61
CA TYR A 364 -19.19 43.66 21.82
C TYR A 364 -20.29 44.46 22.52
N VAL A 365 -21.32 43.75 22.99
CA VAL A 365 -22.43 44.26 23.79
C VAL A 365 -22.52 43.42 25.06
N SER A 366 -22.61 44.09 26.22
CA SER A 366 -22.63 43.44 27.54
C SER A 366 -23.62 44.13 28.47
N PRO A 367 -24.10 43.46 29.54
CA PRO A 367 -25.00 44.07 30.51
C PRO A 367 -24.40 45.30 31.18
N LYS A 368 -25.20 46.35 31.30
CA LYS A 368 -24.80 47.65 31.86
C LYS A 368 -24.19 47.51 33.25
N GLY A 369 -22.89 47.77 33.36
CA GLY A 369 -22.13 47.66 34.61
C GLY A 369 -21.31 46.37 34.78
N SER A 370 -21.19 45.52 33.76
CA SER A 370 -20.20 44.44 33.75
C SER A 370 -18.78 45.02 33.77
N GLU A 371 -17.95 44.59 34.73
CA GLU A 371 -16.54 45.02 34.83
C GLU A 371 -15.59 44.25 33.88
N THR A 372 -16.10 43.29 33.08
CA THR A 372 -15.27 42.36 32.29
C THR A 372 -14.59 42.98 31.07
N ASN A 373 -15.21 43.96 30.40
CA ASN A 373 -14.76 44.46 29.09
C ASN A 373 -14.81 46.00 28.99
N THR A 374 -13.66 46.66 29.18
CA THR A 374 -13.50 48.11 28.95
C THR A 374 -13.65 48.46 27.47
N GLY A 375 -14.85 48.86 27.05
CA GLY A 375 -15.16 49.28 25.68
C GLY A 375 -16.45 48.69 25.09
N SER A 376 -17.03 47.69 25.77
CA SER A 376 -18.32 47.08 25.41
C SER A 376 -19.48 48.09 25.45
N LEU A 377 -20.53 47.81 24.71
CA LEU A 377 -21.73 48.65 24.58
C LEU A 377 -22.89 48.15 25.45
N ASP A 378 -23.69 49.09 25.94
CA ASP A 378 -24.82 48.82 26.84
C ASP A 378 -26.06 48.19 26.13
N SER A 379 -26.13 48.18 24.79
CA SER A 379 -27.25 47.59 24.02
C SER A 379 -26.92 47.34 22.54
N ILE A 380 -27.72 46.50 21.87
CA ILE A 380 -27.63 46.26 20.42
C ILE A 380 -27.90 47.54 19.63
N ALA A 381 -28.86 48.37 20.06
CA ALA A 381 -29.15 49.66 19.43
C ALA A 381 -27.93 50.62 19.45
N ALA A 382 -27.11 50.57 20.50
CA ALA A 382 -25.87 51.35 20.58
C ALA A 382 -24.77 50.80 19.65
N ALA A 383 -24.78 49.49 19.35
CA ALA A 383 -23.89 48.90 18.36
C ALA A 383 -24.31 49.30 16.93
N VAL A 384 -25.60 49.19 16.61
CA VAL A 384 -26.16 49.63 15.32
C VAL A 384 -25.87 51.12 15.08
N ALA A 385 -26.02 51.98 16.10
CA ALA A 385 -25.66 53.40 16.00
C ALA A 385 -24.19 53.63 15.62
N LYS A 386 -23.23 52.84 16.13
CA LYS A 386 -21.81 52.94 15.72
C LYS A 386 -21.58 52.53 14.26
N ILE A 387 -22.33 51.55 13.75
CA ILE A 387 -22.27 51.13 12.34
C ILE A 387 -22.81 52.26 11.45
N ILE A 388 -23.94 52.87 11.84
CA ILE A 388 -24.52 54.01 11.12
C ILE A 388 -23.60 55.26 11.16
N GLU A 389 -22.87 55.48 12.26
CA GLU A 389 -21.87 56.55 12.35
C GLU A 389 -20.61 56.29 11.49
N ASN A 390 -20.34 55.04 11.12
CA ASN A 390 -19.14 54.62 10.36
C ASN A 390 -19.52 53.63 9.24
N PRO A 391 -20.34 54.06 8.25
CA PRO A 391 -20.90 53.17 7.25
C PRO A 391 -19.81 52.58 6.35
N ASN A 392 -19.94 51.29 6.05
CA ASN A 392 -19.08 50.58 5.11
C ASN A 392 -19.92 49.55 4.32
N PRO A 393 -20.47 49.93 3.15
CA PRO A 393 -21.36 49.08 2.34
C PRO A 393 -20.77 47.73 1.94
N ASP A 394 -19.44 47.61 1.87
CA ASP A 394 -18.74 46.39 1.45
C ASP A 394 -18.44 45.44 2.64
N ALA A 395 -18.77 45.84 3.87
CA ALA A 395 -18.41 45.12 5.09
C ALA A 395 -19.53 44.29 5.70
N ASN A 396 -19.20 43.04 6.04
CA ASN A 396 -19.97 42.24 6.97
C ASN A 396 -19.61 42.65 8.41
N TRP A 397 -20.61 42.97 9.22
CA TRP A 397 -20.47 43.35 10.62
C TRP A 397 -20.95 42.24 11.55
N THR A 398 -20.39 42.16 12.76
CA THR A 398 -20.80 41.17 13.78
C THR A 398 -21.00 41.85 15.14
N ILE A 399 -22.13 41.62 15.77
CA ILE A 399 -22.42 42.05 17.14
C ILE A 399 -22.33 40.81 18.04
N LYS A 400 -21.31 40.76 18.90
CA LYS A 400 -21.09 39.70 19.88
C LYS A 400 -21.74 40.08 21.21
N ILE A 401 -22.65 39.24 21.71
CA ILE A 401 -23.36 39.42 22.97
C ILE A 401 -22.64 38.62 24.05
N ASP A 402 -22.06 39.31 25.04
CA ASP A 402 -21.39 38.69 26.19
C ASP A 402 -22.30 38.75 27.43
N GLY A 403 -22.92 37.62 27.76
CA GLY A 403 -23.79 37.44 28.91
C GLY A 403 -25.30 37.52 28.59
N ILE A 404 -26.07 38.11 29.53
CA ILE A 404 -27.54 38.12 29.49
C ILE A 404 -28.04 39.56 29.38
N LEU A 405 -28.47 39.96 28.19
CA LEU A 405 -29.15 41.25 27.98
C LEU A 405 -30.63 41.13 28.39
N THR A 406 -31.10 42.12 29.16
CA THR A 406 -32.48 42.20 29.64
C THR A 406 -33.16 43.46 29.11
N GLY A 407 -34.41 43.31 28.68
CA GLY A 407 -35.21 44.37 28.08
C GLY A 407 -35.03 44.50 26.56
N PRO A 408 -35.96 45.23 25.90
CA PRO A 408 -36.12 45.22 24.46
C PRO A 408 -34.87 45.70 23.72
N GLN A 409 -34.33 44.85 22.85
CA GLN A 409 -33.27 45.20 21.91
C GLN A 409 -33.87 45.60 20.55
N LYS A 410 -33.19 46.49 19.83
CA LYS A 410 -33.67 47.07 18.57
C LYS A 410 -32.55 47.15 17.53
N ILE A 411 -32.89 46.81 16.30
CA ILE A 411 -32.15 47.12 15.08
C ILE A 411 -33.08 47.96 14.23
N GLU A 412 -32.76 49.24 14.05
CA GLU A 412 -33.57 50.22 13.33
C GLU A 412 -32.63 51.08 12.46
N ASP A 413 -33.15 51.64 11.36
CA ASP A 413 -32.46 52.58 10.46
C ASP A 413 -31.15 52.08 9.78
N ILE A 414 -30.91 50.76 9.71
CA ILE A 414 -29.74 50.18 9.02
C ILE A 414 -30.10 49.62 7.63
N SER A 415 -29.26 49.90 6.63
CA SER A 415 -29.47 49.55 5.20
C SER A 415 -28.17 49.12 4.51
N GLU A 416 -28.25 48.64 3.27
CA GLU A 416 -27.11 48.26 2.42
C GLU A 416 -26.07 49.40 2.25
N ASP A 417 -26.50 50.67 2.35
CA ASP A 417 -25.61 51.84 2.37
C ASP A 417 -24.71 51.92 3.62
N HIS A 418 -24.97 51.09 4.64
CA HIS A 418 -24.25 51.07 5.92
C HIS A 418 -23.40 49.80 6.12
N ALA A 419 -23.87 48.65 5.62
CA ALA A 419 -23.21 47.35 5.77
C ALA A 419 -23.69 46.35 4.69
N ALA A 420 -22.81 45.44 4.26
CA ALA A 420 -23.15 44.34 3.35
C ALA A 420 -24.04 43.28 4.03
N SER A 421 -23.75 42.97 5.30
CA SER A 421 -24.57 42.12 6.17
C SER A 421 -24.29 42.40 7.65
N LEU A 422 -25.18 41.95 8.54
CA LEU A 422 -25.05 42.10 9.99
C LEU A 422 -25.31 40.76 10.71
N THR A 423 -24.31 40.20 11.37
CA THR A 423 -24.45 39.03 12.24
C THR A 423 -24.65 39.45 13.70
N ILE A 424 -25.50 38.75 14.44
CA ILE A 424 -25.66 38.83 15.89
C ILE A 424 -25.35 37.45 16.46
N CYS A 425 -24.41 37.34 17.39
CA CYS A 425 -24.11 36.04 18.00
C CYS A 425 -23.71 36.11 19.47
N GLY A 426 -23.71 34.96 20.15
CA GLY A 426 -23.03 34.81 21.44
C GLY A 426 -21.54 35.11 21.33
N ALA A 427 -20.96 35.65 22.40
CA ALA A 427 -19.52 35.84 22.56
C ALA A 427 -18.87 34.61 23.22
N ASN A 428 -19.63 33.88 24.03
CA ASN A 428 -19.21 32.71 24.78
C ASN A 428 -19.55 31.42 24.01
N ALA A 429 -18.74 30.38 24.22
CA ALA A 429 -18.97 29.09 23.58
C ALA A 429 -20.32 28.48 23.98
N LEU A 430 -20.82 27.59 23.11
CA LEU A 430 -21.94 26.70 23.44
C LEU A 430 -21.60 25.86 24.68
N ASP A 431 -22.60 25.55 25.50
CA ASP A 431 -22.42 24.64 26.62
C ASP A 431 -22.15 23.19 26.15
N SER A 432 -21.84 22.29 27.09
CA SER A 432 -21.57 20.88 26.81
C SER A 432 -22.75 20.11 26.20
N GLU A 433 -23.93 20.71 26.14
CA GLU A 433 -25.15 20.16 25.56
C GLU A 433 -25.47 20.79 24.18
N GLY A 434 -24.67 21.77 23.74
CA GLY A 434 -24.79 22.48 22.47
C GLY A 434 -25.69 23.72 22.51
N ASN A 435 -26.14 24.16 23.69
CA ASN A 435 -27.01 25.33 23.82
C ASN A 435 -26.21 26.63 23.91
N PRO A 436 -26.77 27.76 23.44
CA PRO A 436 -26.19 29.07 23.65
C PRO A 436 -26.10 29.49 25.12
N SER A 437 -24.89 29.87 25.55
CA SER A 437 -24.61 30.45 26.86
C SER A 437 -25.20 31.87 27.00
N ASP A 438 -25.09 32.67 25.94
CA ASP A 438 -25.51 34.09 25.91
C ASP A 438 -26.99 34.26 25.52
N LYS A 439 -27.62 35.31 26.08
CA LYS A 439 -29.10 35.43 26.08
C LYS A 439 -29.58 36.86 25.89
N ILE A 440 -30.70 37.00 25.19
CA ILE A 440 -31.55 38.20 25.15
C ILE A 440 -32.91 37.82 25.76
N ILE A 441 -33.37 38.58 26.75
CA ILE A 441 -34.61 38.32 27.49
C ILE A 441 -35.46 39.60 27.49
N ALA A 442 -36.73 39.51 27.09
CA ALA A 442 -37.68 40.62 27.16
C ALA A 442 -37.83 41.20 28.58
N ASP A 443 -38.32 42.45 28.70
CA ASP A 443 -38.61 43.05 30.00
C ASP A 443 -39.91 42.46 30.59
N THR A 444 -39.80 41.71 31.67
CA THR A 444 -40.95 41.13 32.41
C THR A 444 -41.81 42.19 33.11
N ASN A 445 -41.37 43.45 33.17
CA ASN A 445 -42.13 44.56 33.75
C ASN A 445 -42.95 45.35 32.71
N ASN A 446 -42.81 45.04 31.41
CA ASN A 446 -43.48 45.73 30.32
C ASN A 446 -44.18 44.71 29.38
N PRO A 447 -45.34 44.17 29.79
CA PRO A 447 -46.10 43.23 28.94
C PRO A 447 -46.45 43.90 27.61
N GLY A 448 -46.08 43.24 26.50
CA GLY A 448 -46.21 43.76 25.13
C GLY A 448 -44.90 44.21 24.45
N SER A 449 -43.72 44.13 25.10
CA SER A 449 -42.44 44.39 24.40
C SER A 449 -41.71 43.12 23.97
N ASP A 450 -41.25 43.09 22.71
CA ASP A 450 -40.40 42.04 22.17
C ASP A 450 -39.01 42.01 22.82
N ALA A 451 -38.34 40.85 22.77
CA ALA A 451 -36.94 40.77 23.21
C ALA A 451 -35.97 41.38 22.18
N LEU A 452 -36.23 41.19 20.88
CA LEU A 452 -35.48 41.79 19.77
C LEU A 452 -36.41 42.20 18.62
N SER A 453 -36.47 43.49 18.30
CA SER A 453 -37.18 44.02 17.13
C SER A 453 -36.18 44.37 16.00
N ILE A 454 -36.43 43.90 14.77
CA ILE A 454 -35.54 44.09 13.61
C ILE A 454 -36.30 44.82 12.49
N SER A 455 -35.77 45.98 12.10
CA SER A 455 -36.18 46.79 10.95
C SER A 455 -34.93 47.24 10.20
N ALA A 456 -34.44 46.37 9.32
CA ALA A 456 -33.23 46.57 8.52
C ALA A 456 -33.54 46.31 7.04
N SER A 457 -32.85 46.97 6.11
CA SER A 457 -33.01 46.68 4.67
C SER A 457 -31.85 45.87 4.08
N LEU A 458 -31.09 45.16 4.93
CA LEU A 458 -29.91 44.37 4.58
C LEU A 458 -29.96 42.97 5.23
N PRO A 459 -29.18 41.98 4.78
CA PRO A 459 -29.11 40.63 5.36
C PRO A 459 -28.66 40.59 6.83
N VAL A 460 -29.57 40.20 7.75
CA VAL A 460 -29.25 40.03 9.18
C VAL A 460 -29.17 38.55 9.56
N THR A 461 -28.07 38.09 10.14
CA THR A 461 -27.89 36.70 10.61
C THR A 461 -27.96 36.63 12.13
N ILE A 462 -28.75 35.70 12.68
CA ILE A 462 -28.75 35.38 14.12
C ILE A 462 -28.10 34.01 14.32
N LYS A 463 -27.09 33.94 15.20
CA LYS A 463 -26.26 32.74 15.40
C LYS A 463 -25.92 32.50 16.86
N ASP A 464 -25.90 31.24 17.30
CA ASP A 464 -25.34 30.80 18.60
C ASP A 464 -25.77 31.67 19.82
N ILE A 465 -27.05 32.07 19.88
CA ILE A 465 -27.62 32.92 20.93
C ILE A 465 -29.05 32.50 21.27
N LYS A 466 -29.46 32.62 22.54
CA LYS A 466 -30.85 32.37 22.97
C LYS A 466 -31.64 33.68 23.11
N ILE A 467 -32.86 33.72 22.54
CA ILE A 467 -33.78 34.86 22.62
C ILE A 467 -35.12 34.41 23.20
N THR A 468 -35.50 34.98 24.35
CA THR A 468 -36.69 34.59 25.13
C THR A 468 -37.75 35.69 25.18
N LYS A 469 -38.99 35.34 24.81
CA LYS A 469 -40.15 36.25 24.75
C LYS A 469 -40.61 36.75 26.13
N GLY A 470 -41.42 37.80 26.14
CA GLY A 470 -42.07 38.35 27.34
C GLY A 470 -43.21 37.47 27.88
N GLU A 471 -43.71 37.83 29.07
CA GLU A 471 -44.98 37.28 29.58
C GLU A 471 -46.16 37.95 28.83
N ASP A 472 -47.05 37.14 28.27
CA ASP A 472 -48.17 37.61 27.44
C ASP A 472 -49.14 38.48 28.25
N GLY A 473 -49.31 39.75 27.85
CA GLY A 473 -50.36 40.63 28.36
C GLY A 473 -51.72 40.33 27.72
N GLU A 474 -52.83 40.58 28.43
CA GLU A 474 -54.18 40.25 27.92
C GLU A 474 -54.60 41.00 26.63
N ASP A 475 -53.88 42.06 26.22
CA ASP A 475 -54.26 42.95 25.11
C ASP A 475 -53.16 43.19 24.03
N ASP A 476 -51.93 42.67 24.17
CA ASP A 476 -50.81 42.96 23.24
C ASP A 476 -49.83 41.77 23.10
N PRO A 477 -49.60 41.20 21.90
CA PRO A 477 -48.74 40.02 21.73
C PRO A 477 -47.25 40.39 21.73
N SER A 478 -46.51 39.90 22.74
CA SER A 478 -45.04 40.05 22.80
C SER A 478 -44.31 38.86 22.18
N TYR A 479 -43.38 39.12 21.26
CA TYR A 479 -42.60 38.08 20.58
C TYR A 479 -41.17 37.93 21.14
N GLY A 480 -40.49 36.83 20.80
CA GLY A 480 -39.06 36.69 21.03
C GLY A 480 -38.28 37.58 20.07
N VAL A 481 -38.55 37.40 18.77
CA VAL A 481 -38.07 38.26 17.69
C VAL A 481 -39.26 38.77 16.87
N TYR A 482 -39.34 40.09 16.68
CA TYR A 482 -40.28 40.74 15.76
C TYR A 482 -39.51 41.31 14.57
N VAL A 483 -40.04 41.11 13.36
CA VAL A 483 -39.39 41.47 12.10
C VAL A 483 -40.32 42.35 11.27
N ALA A 484 -39.90 43.59 11.06
CA ALA A 484 -40.62 44.58 10.28
C ALA A 484 -40.47 44.36 8.77
N TYR A 485 -41.39 44.96 8.01
CA TYR A 485 -41.46 44.91 6.56
C TYR A 485 -40.10 45.13 5.85
N ASN A 486 -39.82 44.31 4.84
CA ASN A 486 -38.63 44.33 3.98
C ASN A 486 -37.28 43.92 4.62
N SER A 487 -37.28 43.36 5.84
CA SER A 487 -36.05 42.81 6.44
C SER A 487 -35.73 41.39 5.93
N GLN A 488 -34.46 41.12 5.66
CA GLN A 488 -33.95 39.78 5.31
C GLN A 488 -33.24 39.16 6.52
N ILE A 489 -33.66 37.97 6.95
CA ILE A 489 -33.08 37.30 8.14
C ILE A 489 -32.66 35.86 7.85
N TYR A 490 -31.50 35.51 8.39
CA TYR A 490 -30.84 34.22 8.32
C TYR A 490 -30.64 33.66 9.73
N LEU A 491 -30.78 32.35 9.91
CA LEU A 491 -30.44 31.65 11.16
C LEU A 491 -29.30 30.67 10.86
N ALA A 492 -28.23 30.69 11.67
CA ALA A 492 -27.05 29.86 11.46
C ALA A 492 -26.47 29.36 12.79
N GLY A 493 -25.85 28.18 12.84
CA GLY A 493 -25.38 27.58 14.10
C GLY A 493 -26.53 27.05 14.97
N THR A 494 -26.50 27.25 16.29
CA THR A 494 -27.52 26.75 17.24
C THR A 494 -28.39 27.83 17.94
N PRO A 495 -28.96 28.83 17.23
CA PRO A 495 -29.78 29.86 17.86
C PRO A 495 -31.09 29.26 18.41
N VAL A 496 -31.51 29.73 19.59
CA VAL A 496 -32.74 29.27 20.26
C VAL A 496 -33.69 30.46 20.43
N ILE A 497 -34.79 30.48 19.68
CA ILE A 497 -35.75 31.60 19.68
C ILE A 497 -37.11 31.08 20.16
N ASP A 498 -37.63 31.65 21.26
CA ASP A 498 -38.88 31.16 21.88
C ASP A 498 -40.16 31.61 21.14
N ASP A 499 -40.10 32.64 20.28
CA ASP A 499 -41.17 33.05 19.34
C ASP A 499 -40.62 33.96 18.23
N LEU A 500 -41.02 33.80 16.96
CA LEU A 500 -40.54 34.60 15.81
C LEU A 500 -41.73 35.07 14.96
N TYR A 501 -41.91 36.38 14.85
CA TYR A 501 -42.97 37.00 14.07
C TYR A 501 -42.40 37.84 12.92
N VAL A 502 -42.98 37.70 11.72
CA VAL A 502 -42.62 38.46 10.51
C VAL A 502 -43.88 39.10 9.94
N GLU A 503 -43.85 40.43 9.77
CA GLU A 503 -45.03 41.18 9.32
C GLU A 503 -45.24 41.07 7.80
N ASN A 504 -46.28 40.35 7.39
CA ASN A 504 -46.57 40.07 5.97
C ASN A 504 -47.44 41.15 5.31
N ASN A 505 -47.15 41.43 4.04
CA ASN A 505 -47.74 42.54 3.29
C ASN A 505 -49.01 42.12 2.51
N GLU A 506 -50.18 42.25 3.12
CA GLU A 506 -51.47 42.30 2.41
C GLU A 506 -52.03 43.73 2.31
N TYR A 507 -51.36 44.65 1.59
CA TYR A 507 -52.05 45.71 0.84
C TYR A 507 -51.10 46.49 -0.10
N TYR A 508 -51.00 46.12 -1.39
CA TYR A 508 -51.07 47.06 -2.53
C TYR A 508 -51.13 46.32 -3.88
N ARG A 509 -51.75 46.96 -4.89
CA ARG A 509 -51.93 46.42 -6.24
C ARG A 509 -50.79 46.79 -7.19
N ASP A 510 -50.58 45.93 -8.18
CA ASP A 510 -50.00 46.21 -9.50
C ASP A 510 -48.51 46.64 -9.56
N SER A 511 -47.60 45.74 -9.16
CA SER A 511 -46.27 45.60 -9.78
C SER A 511 -45.75 44.17 -9.67
N GLU A 512 -45.22 43.62 -10.75
CA GLU A 512 -44.65 42.26 -10.80
C GLU A 512 -43.24 42.23 -10.17
N GLU A 513 -43.13 41.90 -8.88
CA GLU A 513 -41.96 41.25 -8.23
C GLU A 513 -42.20 41.08 -6.71
N PRO A 514 -42.21 39.85 -6.16
CA PRO A 514 -42.22 39.62 -4.71
C PRO A 514 -40.81 39.31 -4.17
N TYR A 515 -40.26 40.20 -3.33
CA TYR A 515 -39.07 39.93 -2.53
C TYR A 515 -39.47 39.64 -1.08
N GLY A 516 -38.95 38.53 -0.52
CA GLY A 516 -39.24 38.10 0.85
C GLY A 516 -39.06 36.59 1.00
N ALA A 517 -37.82 36.16 1.22
CA ALA A 517 -37.48 34.75 1.42
C ALA A 517 -36.63 34.59 2.69
N ILE A 518 -37.05 33.71 3.59
CA ILE A 518 -36.18 33.15 4.63
C ILE A 518 -35.35 32.07 3.93
N SER A 519 -34.04 32.22 3.90
CA SER A 519 -33.13 31.22 3.32
C SER A 519 -32.12 30.75 4.36
N ILE A 520 -31.91 29.44 4.40
CA ILE A 520 -31.03 28.75 5.34
C ILE A 520 -30.01 27.99 4.49
N SER A 521 -28.72 28.23 4.70
CA SER A 521 -27.66 27.57 3.95
C SER A 521 -27.21 26.30 4.66
N GLU A 522 -27.21 25.18 3.95
CA GLU A 522 -26.62 23.92 4.40
C GLU A 522 -25.11 23.92 4.14
N ASP A 523 -24.29 23.84 5.18
CA ASP A 523 -23.05 23.07 5.11
C ASP A 523 -22.58 22.56 6.49
N LEU A 524 -22.03 21.35 6.50
CA LEU A 524 -21.35 20.62 7.60
C LEU A 524 -22.13 20.26 8.89
N GLY A 525 -22.59 19.01 8.95
CA GLY A 525 -22.69 18.22 10.20
C GLY A 525 -24.11 17.98 10.74
N ASP A 526 -24.42 16.72 11.10
CA ASP A 526 -25.75 16.26 11.53
C ASP A 526 -26.29 16.96 12.79
N LYS A 527 -26.99 18.10 12.62
CA LYS A 527 -28.13 18.60 13.42
C LYS A 527 -28.59 20.01 12.98
N ALA A 528 -29.43 20.11 11.95
CA ALA A 528 -30.26 21.29 11.70
C ALA A 528 -31.53 20.89 10.91
N SER A 529 -32.69 21.51 11.20
CA SER A 529 -33.87 21.39 10.33
C SER A 529 -34.84 22.57 10.47
N VAL A 530 -34.99 23.36 9.41
CA VAL A 530 -36.16 24.23 9.15
C VAL A 530 -36.33 24.33 7.62
N THR A 531 -37.56 24.16 7.12
CA THR A 531 -37.90 24.38 5.70
C THR A 531 -39.31 24.92 5.58
N ILE A 532 -39.51 26.09 4.95
CA ILE A 532 -40.82 26.50 4.42
C ILE A 532 -40.63 27.29 3.12
N THR A 533 -41.06 26.73 1.99
CA THR A 533 -41.77 27.49 0.94
C THR A 533 -42.61 26.52 0.10
N PRO A 534 -43.93 26.75 -0.06
CA PRO A 534 -44.70 26.20 -1.17
C PRO A 534 -45.12 27.30 -2.16
N ALA A 535 -44.64 27.21 -3.40
CA ALA A 535 -45.19 27.97 -4.52
C ALA A 535 -46.45 27.30 -5.08
N TYR A 536 -47.36 28.11 -5.61
CA TYR A 536 -48.69 27.70 -6.09
C TYR A 536 -48.63 26.90 -7.41
N GLU A 537 -49.45 25.85 -7.53
CA GLU A 537 -50.16 25.57 -8.78
C GLU A 537 -51.64 25.30 -8.49
N SER A 538 -52.51 25.96 -9.24
CA SER A 538 -53.96 25.88 -9.10
C SER A 538 -54.59 25.35 -10.37
N HIS A 539 -55.67 24.56 -10.25
CA HIS A 539 -56.91 24.81 -11.01
C HIS A 539 -58.12 24.13 -10.34
N TYR A 540 -59.11 24.97 -10.03
CA TYR A 540 -60.44 24.69 -9.44
C TYR A 540 -61.46 24.29 -10.57
N PRO A 541 -62.75 23.89 -10.33
CA PRO A 541 -63.70 24.70 -9.53
C PRO A 541 -64.96 24.05 -8.86
N TYR A 542 -65.57 24.85 -7.95
CA TYR A 542 -67.01 24.92 -7.56
C TYR A 542 -67.64 23.70 -6.83
N PHE A 543 -68.48 23.79 -5.78
CA PHE A 543 -69.23 24.83 -5.03
C PHE A 543 -69.15 24.50 -3.49
N ASP A 544 -69.68 25.21 -2.47
CA ASP A 544 -70.69 26.29 -2.36
C ASP A 544 -70.52 27.16 -1.06
N ASP A 545 -71.52 28.00 -0.74
CA ASP A 545 -71.70 28.99 0.36
C ASP A 545 -71.17 28.79 1.82
N TYR A 546 -70.57 29.89 2.34
CA TYR A 546 -70.61 30.52 3.69
C TYR A 546 -70.95 29.67 4.95
N ASP A 547 -70.13 29.65 6.01
CA ASP A 547 -69.85 30.81 6.89
C ASP A 547 -68.62 30.57 7.82
N SER A 548 -68.03 31.66 8.35
CA SER A 548 -66.93 31.71 9.37
C SER A 548 -65.58 31.02 9.05
N HIS A 549 -64.46 31.75 9.21
CA HIS A 549 -63.12 31.17 9.40
C HIS A 549 -62.34 32.02 10.42
N GLU A 550 -62.12 31.44 11.61
CA GLU A 550 -60.95 31.75 12.43
C GLU A 550 -59.72 31.11 11.76
N VAL A 551 -58.58 31.80 11.69
CA VAL A 551 -57.30 31.16 11.38
C VAL A 551 -56.63 30.75 12.70
N CYS A 552 -57.07 29.62 13.25
CA CYS A 552 -56.42 29.00 14.40
C CYS A 552 -55.18 28.22 13.96
N ILE A 553 -53.99 28.70 14.30
CA ILE A 553 -52.76 27.90 14.21
C ILE A 553 -52.84 26.78 15.24
N THR A 554 -52.92 25.53 14.79
CA THR A 554 -52.76 24.36 15.67
C THR A 554 -51.95 23.24 15.02
N LYS A 555 -50.64 23.28 15.31
CA LYS A 555 -49.84 22.15 15.81
C LYS A 555 -50.31 20.74 15.39
N TYR A 556 -49.56 20.10 14.49
CA TYR A 556 -49.41 18.64 14.49
C TYR A 556 -47.96 18.21 14.35
N VAL A 557 -47.63 17.18 15.12
CA VAL A 557 -46.41 16.38 15.01
C VAL A 557 -46.85 15.00 14.48
N PHE A 558 -45.96 14.31 13.79
CA PHE A 558 -45.67 12.86 13.87
C PHE A 558 -45.65 12.04 12.56
N ALA A 559 -44.56 11.27 12.47
CA ALA A 559 -44.44 9.92 11.93
C ALA A 559 -44.48 9.66 10.41
N ILE A 560 -43.38 9.07 9.94
CA ILE A 560 -43.33 7.95 8.99
C ILE A 560 -43.41 6.68 9.87
N ASP A 561 -44.23 5.66 9.61
CA ASP A 561 -44.69 5.10 8.33
C ASP A 561 -46.18 4.62 8.37
N GLY A 562 -46.75 4.18 7.23
CA GLY A 562 -48.17 3.79 7.10
C GLY A 562 -48.60 2.51 7.88
N VAL A 563 -49.88 2.09 7.95
CA VAL A 563 -51.06 2.33 7.09
C VAL A 563 -52.38 2.07 7.87
N SER A 564 -53.46 2.83 7.59
CA SER A 564 -54.87 2.56 8.01
C SER A 564 -55.15 2.73 9.53
N VAL A 565 -56.32 3.16 10.03
CA VAL A 565 -57.70 2.74 9.70
C VAL A 565 -58.71 3.90 9.88
N ALA A 566 -59.66 4.03 8.96
CA ALA A 566 -60.89 4.78 9.18
C ALA A 566 -61.94 3.88 9.86
N ASP A 567 -62.58 4.33 10.94
CA ASP A 567 -64.00 4.71 10.86
C ASP A 567 -64.61 5.19 12.20
N TYR A 568 -65.15 6.41 12.11
CA TYR A 568 -66.42 6.90 12.66
C TYR A 568 -66.92 6.57 14.08
N CYS A 569 -67.20 7.67 14.78
CA CYS A 569 -68.11 7.84 15.91
C CYS A 569 -69.43 7.03 15.82
N ASP A 570 -70.02 6.66 16.97
CA ASP A 570 -71.31 7.29 17.34
C ASP A 570 -71.80 7.06 18.81
N LYS A 571 -72.72 7.94 19.25
CA LYS A 571 -73.73 7.78 20.33
C LYS A 571 -73.29 7.81 21.82
N PHE A 572 -73.28 9.04 22.37
CA PHE A 572 -73.58 9.26 23.79
C PHE A 572 -75.09 9.13 24.10
N LYS A 573 -75.44 8.52 25.26
CA LYS A 573 -76.78 8.63 25.84
C LYS A 573 -76.82 8.53 27.40
N VAL A 574 -76.63 9.69 28.05
CA VAL A 574 -77.52 10.22 29.13
C VAL A 574 -77.60 9.53 30.53
N THR A 575 -76.88 10.09 31.54
CA THR A 575 -77.16 10.20 33.02
C THR A 575 -77.22 8.96 33.95
N PRO A 576 -77.18 9.07 35.33
CA PRO A 576 -76.94 10.24 36.24
C PRO A 576 -76.05 10.02 37.51
N LYS A 577 -75.77 11.12 38.25
CA LYS A 577 -75.59 11.31 39.73
C LYS A 577 -74.45 10.64 40.54
N GLU A 578 -73.89 11.42 41.48
CA GLU A 578 -73.28 11.11 42.82
C GLU A 578 -72.61 9.73 43.06
N GLU A 579 -71.42 9.60 43.66
CA GLU A 579 -70.90 10.28 44.88
C GLU A 579 -69.35 10.13 45.00
N ASP A 580 -68.75 10.83 45.99
CA ASP A 580 -67.40 10.64 46.59
C ASP A 580 -66.05 10.92 45.86
N SER A 581 -65.36 11.93 46.42
CA SER A 581 -63.94 11.96 46.84
C SER A 581 -62.82 12.46 45.92
N SER A 582 -61.98 13.34 46.50
CA SER A 582 -60.72 13.95 46.01
C SER A 582 -60.79 14.82 44.75
N THR A 583 -60.43 16.11 44.92
CA THR A 583 -60.42 17.17 43.91
C THR A 583 -59.31 17.02 42.88
N TYR A 584 -59.68 16.93 41.60
CA TYR A 584 -58.81 17.19 40.46
C TYR A 584 -58.94 18.66 40.03
N PHE A 585 -57.83 19.31 39.70
CA PHE A 585 -57.85 20.56 38.93
C PHE A 585 -57.86 20.22 37.44
N ILE A 586 -58.86 20.74 36.73
CA ILE A 586 -59.02 20.59 35.28
C ILE A 586 -58.64 21.94 34.65
N ASP A 587 -57.67 21.95 33.73
CA ASP A 587 -57.43 23.11 32.88
C ASP A 587 -58.35 23.13 31.65
N LYS A 588 -58.27 24.22 30.88
CA LYS A 588 -59.17 24.59 29.78
C LYS A 588 -59.22 23.56 28.63
N TYR A 589 -58.36 22.54 28.59
CA TYR A 589 -58.30 21.54 27.53
C TYR A 589 -58.65 20.10 27.96
N GLY A 590 -59.13 19.88 29.18
CA GLY A 590 -59.77 18.62 29.58
C GLY A 590 -58.87 17.38 29.62
N ARG A 591 -57.55 17.56 29.75
CA ARG A 591 -56.59 16.46 29.91
C ARG A 591 -56.51 16.02 31.37
N ILE A 592 -56.54 14.70 31.61
CA ILE A 592 -56.35 14.12 32.94
C ILE A 592 -54.84 13.99 33.17
N ASN A 593 -54.25 14.90 33.96
CA ASN A 593 -52.85 14.79 34.38
C ASN A 593 -52.71 13.68 35.44
N LYS A 594 -52.55 12.44 34.98
CA LYS A 594 -52.23 11.29 35.83
C LYS A 594 -50.71 11.17 35.95
N ASN A 595 -50.19 11.25 37.17
CA ASN A 595 -48.81 10.89 37.46
C ASN A 595 -48.69 9.36 37.49
N ILE A 596 -47.75 8.81 36.71
CA ILE A 596 -47.37 7.40 36.74
C ILE A 596 -46.07 7.28 37.53
N THR A 597 -45.98 6.29 38.42
CA THR A 597 -44.69 5.88 38.99
C THR A 597 -44.05 4.86 38.08
N VAL A 598 -42.88 5.19 37.52
CA VAL A 598 -42.01 4.23 36.84
C VAL A 598 -41.01 3.68 37.85
N THR A 599 -40.99 2.36 38.00
CA THR A 599 -40.08 1.62 38.89
C THR A 599 -38.90 1.11 38.08
N LEU A 600 -37.72 1.68 38.27
CA LEU A 600 -36.51 1.29 37.56
C LEU A 600 -35.74 0.29 38.42
N VAL A 601 -35.48 -0.91 37.88
CA VAL A 601 -34.80 -2.01 38.57
C VAL A 601 -33.41 -2.19 37.98
N SER A 602 -32.39 -2.10 38.82
CA SER A 602 -31.04 -2.56 38.49
C SER A 602 -31.02 -4.10 38.53
N SER A 603 -30.85 -4.72 37.36
CA SER A 603 -30.79 -6.19 37.19
C SER A 603 -29.69 -6.86 38.03
N GLN A 604 -28.56 -6.18 38.26
CA GLN A 604 -27.43 -6.73 39.02
C GLN A 604 -27.53 -6.52 40.54
N THR A 605 -28.13 -5.41 41.00
CA THR A 605 -28.14 -5.05 42.44
C THR A 605 -29.50 -5.24 43.12
N GLY A 606 -30.58 -5.43 42.34
CA GLY A 606 -31.95 -5.40 42.84
C GLY A 606 -32.41 -4.03 43.35
N GLN A 607 -31.60 -2.98 43.22
CA GLN A 607 -31.97 -1.63 43.64
C GLN A 607 -33.11 -1.11 42.76
N THR A 608 -34.09 -0.50 43.43
CA THR A 608 -35.32 0.03 42.84
C THR A 608 -35.38 1.54 43.00
N PHE A 609 -35.47 2.26 41.88
CA PHE A 609 -35.61 3.71 41.83
C PHE A 609 -36.99 4.06 41.27
N ASN A 610 -37.80 4.76 42.06
CA ASN A 610 -39.12 5.19 41.65
C ASN A 610 -39.05 6.64 41.12
N LYS A 611 -39.25 6.83 39.81
CA LYS A 611 -39.38 8.17 39.19
C LYS A 611 -40.85 8.41 38.86
N THR A 612 -41.41 9.51 39.36
CA THR A 612 -42.76 9.93 38.98
C THR A 612 -42.68 10.72 37.68
N VAL A 613 -43.41 10.28 36.67
CA VAL A 613 -43.49 10.91 35.35
C VAL A 613 -44.95 11.19 34.96
N LEU A 614 -45.17 12.15 34.07
CA LEU A 614 -46.51 12.47 33.57
C LEU A 614 -46.94 11.44 32.52
N TYR A 615 -48.20 11.01 32.55
CA TYR A 615 -48.77 10.13 31.52
C TYR A 615 -48.53 10.70 30.11
N GLY A 616 -47.83 9.94 29.26
CA GLY A 616 -47.42 10.36 27.91
C GLY A 616 -46.06 11.09 27.80
N SER A 617 -45.26 11.19 28.87
CA SER A 617 -43.91 11.76 28.81
C SER A 617 -42.94 10.91 27.98
N ASP A 618 -42.00 11.58 27.31
CA ASP A 618 -40.92 10.96 26.54
C ASP A 618 -39.94 10.17 27.46
N PRO A 619 -39.69 8.87 27.19
CA PRO A 619 -38.74 8.07 27.97
C PRO A 619 -37.31 8.61 28.03
N SER A 620 -36.85 9.39 27.05
CA SER A 620 -35.51 10.01 27.05
C SER A 620 -35.27 10.93 28.25
N THR A 621 -36.34 11.44 28.90
CA THR A 621 -36.26 12.22 30.14
C THR A 621 -35.92 11.38 31.39
N LEU A 622 -35.76 10.05 31.25
CA LEU A 622 -35.26 9.14 32.29
C LEU A 622 -33.71 9.17 32.41
N ASN A 623 -33.10 10.35 32.28
CA ASN A 623 -31.69 10.50 32.60
C ASN A 623 -31.47 10.23 34.10
N ILE A 624 -30.60 9.27 34.41
CA ILE A 624 -30.20 8.84 35.76
C ILE A 624 -28.75 8.38 35.70
N ASP A 625 -27.89 9.01 36.50
CA ASP A 625 -26.55 8.52 36.81
C ASP A 625 -26.64 7.20 37.59
N LEU A 626 -26.71 6.08 36.85
CA LEU A 626 -26.34 4.78 37.37
C LEU A 626 -24.81 4.73 37.38
N ASN A 627 -24.22 5.00 38.56
CA ASN A 627 -22.77 5.06 38.79
C ASN A 627 -21.99 4.05 37.94
N GLU A 628 -20.99 4.58 37.24
CA GLU A 628 -20.13 3.91 36.27
C GLU A 628 -19.71 2.49 36.68
N ASN A 629 -20.10 1.50 35.88
CA ASN A 629 -19.56 0.14 35.98
C ASN A 629 -18.44 -0.02 34.94
N THR A 630 -17.19 0.06 35.38
CA THR A 630 -16.01 -0.10 34.52
C THR A 630 -16.01 -1.49 33.86
N GLY A 631 -16.33 -1.54 32.57
CA GLY A 631 -16.32 -2.77 31.74
C GLY A 631 -17.68 -3.29 31.27
N TRP A 632 -18.79 -2.55 31.47
CA TRP A 632 -20.12 -2.95 30.96
C TRP A 632 -20.80 -1.79 30.23
N THR A 633 -21.34 -2.06 29.04
CA THR A 633 -22.09 -1.09 28.22
C THR A 633 -23.58 -1.17 28.52
N PHE A 634 -24.25 -0.02 28.63
CA PHE A 634 -25.70 0.03 28.81
C PHE A 634 -26.43 -0.37 27.52
N ALA A 635 -27.22 -1.45 27.58
CA ALA A 635 -27.90 -2.04 26.43
C ALA A 635 -29.38 -1.65 26.31
N GLY A 636 -29.88 -0.81 27.23
CA GLY A 636 -31.25 -0.26 27.21
C GLY A 636 -32.14 -0.72 28.37
N TRP A 637 -33.38 -0.22 28.35
CA TRP A 637 -34.42 -0.54 29.32
C TRP A 637 -35.40 -1.58 28.77
N PHE A 638 -35.80 -2.54 29.60
CA PHE A 638 -36.63 -3.70 29.26
C PHE A 638 -37.86 -3.78 30.18
N THR A 639 -38.98 -4.34 29.71
CA THR A 639 -40.23 -4.45 30.49
C THR A 639 -40.31 -5.69 31.40
N SER A 640 -39.32 -6.58 31.34
CA SER A 640 -39.16 -7.73 32.24
C SER A 640 -37.68 -8.05 32.47
N ASP A 641 -37.41 -8.93 33.42
CA ASP A 641 -36.09 -9.39 33.82
C ASP A 641 -35.47 -10.42 32.86
N ASP A 642 -36.23 -11.41 32.40
CA ASP A 642 -35.67 -12.57 31.67
C ASP A 642 -35.77 -12.50 30.13
N GLU A 643 -36.89 -12.07 29.52
CA GLU A 643 -37.14 -12.20 28.05
C GLU A 643 -37.95 -11.04 27.41
N GLY A 644 -37.85 -9.81 27.92
CA GLY A 644 -38.65 -8.66 27.44
C GLY A 644 -38.23 -8.07 26.08
N GLU A 645 -39.16 -7.42 25.38
CA GLU A 645 -38.84 -6.59 24.20
C GLU A 645 -38.00 -5.36 24.59
N THR A 646 -37.06 -4.97 23.72
CA THR A 646 -36.26 -3.75 23.87
C THR A 646 -37.11 -2.50 23.66
N LEU A 647 -37.09 -1.57 24.62
CA LEU A 647 -37.57 -0.20 24.39
C LEU A 647 -36.51 0.64 23.66
N LYS A 648 -36.14 0.23 22.44
CA LYS A 648 -35.35 1.09 21.54
C LYS A 648 -36.29 2.06 20.80
N ASP A 649 -36.23 3.31 21.22
CA ASP A 649 -36.49 4.56 20.48
C ASP A 649 -37.89 4.92 19.95
N LYS A 650 -38.95 4.09 20.07
CA LYS A 650 -40.29 4.47 19.54
C LYS A 650 -41.55 4.18 20.38
N VAL A 651 -41.45 4.03 21.71
CA VAL A 651 -42.64 3.77 22.56
C VAL A 651 -42.96 4.92 23.52
N THR A 652 -44.00 5.69 23.19
CA THR A 652 -44.70 6.53 24.18
C THR A 652 -45.30 5.62 25.27
N LEU A 653 -45.17 5.99 26.54
CA LEU A 653 -45.65 5.19 27.66
C LEU A 653 -47.19 5.17 27.74
N ILE A 654 -47.84 4.22 27.08
CA ILE A 654 -49.30 3.99 27.14
C ILE A 654 -49.62 2.89 28.17
N TYR A 655 -49.42 3.21 29.46
CA TYR A 655 -49.83 2.34 30.57
C TYR A 655 -50.66 3.14 31.58
N GLU A 656 -51.86 2.65 31.91
CA GLU A 656 -52.73 3.29 32.90
C GLU A 656 -52.34 2.97 34.35
N GLU A 657 -51.45 2.00 34.56
CA GLU A 657 -50.93 1.58 35.87
C GLU A 657 -49.39 1.59 35.87
N GLY A 658 -48.77 1.53 37.05
CA GLY A 658 -47.32 1.75 37.22
C GLY A 658 -46.47 0.76 36.43
N LEU A 659 -45.47 1.27 35.70
CA LEU A 659 -44.58 0.48 34.84
C LEU A 659 -43.28 0.14 35.57
N THR A 660 -42.81 -1.09 35.45
CA THR A 660 -41.47 -1.51 35.89
C THR A 660 -40.56 -1.67 34.69
N LEU A 661 -39.35 -1.09 34.75
CA LEU A 661 -38.34 -1.16 33.70
C LEU A 661 -37.00 -1.66 34.28
N TYR A 662 -36.35 -2.56 33.56
CA TYR A 662 -35.12 -3.23 33.98
C TYR A 662 -33.94 -2.73 33.13
N ALA A 663 -32.87 -2.28 33.78
CA ALA A 663 -31.65 -1.88 33.09
C ALA A 663 -30.87 -3.13 32.64
N LYS A 664 -30.67 -3.31 31.33
CA LYS A 664 -29.79 -4.35 30.80
C LYS A 664 -28.41 -3.77 30.51
N TRP A 665 -27.40 -4.47 30.99
CA TRP A 665 -25.99 -4.16 30.74
C TRP A 665 -25.37 -5.36 30.03
N VAL A 666 -24.59 -5.10 28.99
CA VAL A 666 -23.86 -6.13 28.24
C VAL A 666 -22.38 -5.87 28.48
N GLN A 667 -21.64 -6.91 28.82
CA GLN A 667 -20.18 -6.86 28.84
C GLN A 667 -19.70 -7.04 27.40
N PRO A 668 -19.20 -6.00 26.70
CA PRO A 668 -18.45 -6.23 25.48
C PRO A 668 -17.21 -7.04 25.84
N LEU A 669 -17.06 -8.20 25.23
CA LEU A 669 -15.80 -8.92 25.24
C LEU A 669 -14.99 -8.40 24.06
N GLU A 670 -13.97 -7.58 24.35
CA GLU A 670 -12.96 -7.16 23.36
C GLU A 670 -12.29 -8.42 22.76
N ASP A 671 -11.97 -9.41 23.59
CA ASP A 671 -11.45 -10.71 23.17
C ASP A 671 -12.53 -11.81 23.14
N LEU A 672 -12.72 -12.43 21.98
CA LEU A 672 -13.54 -13.63 21.76
C LEU A 672 -12.66 -14.85 21.45
N TYR A 673 -12.84 -15.93 22.21
CA TYR A 673 -12.05 -17.14 22.08
C TYR A 673 -12.81 -18.25 21.35
N VAL A 674 -12.19 -18.80 20.30
CA VAL A 674 -12.67 -19.94 19.50
C VAL A 674 -11.71 -21.12 19.67
N ASN A 675 -12.22 -22.28 20.11
CA ASN A 675 -11.43 -23.51 20.26
C ASN A 675 -12.19 -24.67 19.64
N THR A 676 -11.66 -25.21 18.55
CA THR A 676 -12.36 -26.21 17.72
C THR A 676 -12.29 -27.63 18.30
N SER A 677 -11.53 -27.82 19.39
CA SER A 677 -11.41 -29.06 20.14
C SER A 677 -12.33 -29.13 21.39
N SER A 678 -13.06 -28.05 21.70
CA SER A 678 -13.90 -27.98 22.90
C SER A 678 -15.16 -28.85 22.81
N GLY A 679 -15.44 -29.61 23.87
CA GLY A 679 -16.55 -30.58 23.92
C GLY A 679 -17.81 -30.12 24.67
N SER A 680 -17.79 -28.98 25.35
CA SER A 680 -18.94 -28.40 26.08
C SER A 680 -19.86 -27.62 25.14
N ASP A 681 -21.13 -27.43 25.51
CA ASP A 681 -22.09 -26.60 24.75
C ASP A 681 -22.21 -25.16 25.31
N ASP A 682 -21.45 -24.87 26.37
CA ASP A 682 -21.32 -23.56 27.02
C ASP A 682 -20.49 -22.62 26.13
N ASN A 683 -21.14 -22.03 25.12
CA ASN A 683 -20.54 -21.22 24.06
C ASN A 683 -20.54 -19.72 24.44
N GLU A 684 -19.77 -19.34 25.46
CA GLU A 684 -19.72 -17.93 25.93
C GLU A 684 -18.74 -17.07 25.13
N GLY A 685 -17.69 -17.65 24.54
CA GLY A 685 -16.62 -16.91 23.85
C GLY A 685 -15.49 -16.47 24.78
N THR A 686 -15.43 -17.01 26.00
CA THR A 686 -14.36 -16.75 26.97
C THR A 686 -13.29 -17.84 26.92
N THR A 687 -12.12 -17.61 27.54
CA THR A 687 -11.04 -18.61 27.63
C THR A 687 -11.48 -19.93 28.26
N THR A 688 -12.43 -19.89 29.20
CA THR A 688 -12.98 -21.06 29.92
C THR A 688 -14.19 -21.69 29.23
N ALA A 689 -14.91 -20.93 28.39
CA ALA A 689 -16.11 -21.35 27.68
C ALA A 689 -16.05 -20.86 26.21
N PRO A 690 -15.07 -21.35 25.42
CA PRO A 690 -14.81 -20.83 24.07
C PRO A 690 -15.84 -21.30 23.05
N LEU A 691 -16.01 -20.50 22.00
CA LEU A 691 -16.88 -20.80 20.86
C LEU A 691 -16.32 -21.93 20.00
N LYS A 692 -17.21 -22.70 19.37
CA LYS A 692 -16.82 -23.80 18.46
C LYS A 692 -16.46 -23.36 17.04
N THR A 693 -16.96 -22.21 16.59
CA THR A 693 -16.78 -21.71 15.22
C THR A 693 -16.50 -20.21 15.20
N VAL A 694 -15.83 -19.74 14.14
CA VAL A 694 -15.58 -18.32 13.89
C VAL A 694 -16.87 -17.62 13.48
N SER A 695 -17.76 -18.31 12.76
CA SER A 695 -19.11 -17.81 12.47
C SER A 695 -19.90 -17.44 13.72
N ALA A 696 -19.75 -18.19 14.82
CA ALA A 696 -20.41 -17.89 16.10
C ALA A 696 -19.78 -16.68 16.81
N ALA A 697 -18.48 -16.43 16.64
CA ALA A 697 -17.81 -15.23 17.17
C ALA A 697 -18.28 -13.98 16.44
N VAL A 698 -18.32 -14.01 15.11
CA VAL A 698 -18.82 -12.91 14.27
C VAL A 698 -20.31 -12.62 14.56
N ALA A 699 -21.13 -13.67 14.76
CA ALA A 699 -22.52 -13.50 15.18
C ALA A 699 -22.64 -12.79 16.55
N LYS A 700 -21.78 -13.10 17.53
CA LYS A 700 -21.78 -12.38 18.82
C LYS A 700 -21.41 -10.91 18.71
N ILE A 701 -20.44 -10.55 17.87
CA ILE A 701 -20.09 -9.13 17.62
C ILE A 701 -21.32 -8.40 17.06
N LYS A 702 -22.03 -9.02 16.11
CA LYS A 702 -23.28 -8.48 15.56
C LYS A 702 -24.40 -8.36 16.60
N ASP A 703 -24.54 -9.35 17.49
CA ASP A 703 -25.53 -9.31 18.58
C ASP A 703 -25.19 -8.27 19.67
N PHE A 704 -23.91 -7.95 19.88
CA PHE A 704 -23.49 -6.86 20.77
C PHE A 704 -23.85 -5.49 20.19
N GLY A 705 -23.56 -5.25 18.91
CA GLY A 705 -23.90 -3.99 18.22
C GLY A 705 -23.23 -2.75 18.82
N VAL A 706 -21.99 -2.88 19.31
CA VAL A 706 -21.20 -1.79 19.92
C VAL A 706 -19.95 -1.55 19.08
N GLU A 707 -19.61 -0.28 18.85
CA GLU A 707 -18.46 0.09 18.01
C GLU A 707 -17.16 0.09 18.81
N LEU A 708 -16.53 -1.09 18.91
CA LEU A 708 -15.27 -1.32 19.63
C LEU A 708 -14.25 -2.06 18.77
N ASP A 709 -12.99 -2.05 19.21
CA ASP A 709 -11.95 -2.92 18.67
C ASP A 709 -12.15 -4.34 19.20
N TYR A 710 -12.21 -5.33 18.31
CA TYR A 710 -12.46 -6.74 18.67
C TYR A 710 -11.34 -7.67 18.18
N THR A 711 -10.96 -8.63 19.01
CA THR A 711 -10.02 -9.70 18.69
C THR A 711 -10.71 -11.07 18.79
N ILE A 712 -10.62 -11.88 17.74
CA ILE A 712 -11.08 -13.27 17.73
C ILE A 712 -9.85 -14.18 17.76
N HIS A 713 -9.51 -14.69 18.94
CA HIS A 713 -8.44 -15.68 19.11
C HIS A 713 -8.95 -17.06 18.69
N VAL A 714 -8.30 -17.69 17.71
CA VAL A 714 -8.67 -19.00 17.18
C VAL A 714 -7.57 -20.01 17.46
N THR A 715 -7.95 -21.15 18.07
CA THR A 715 -7.08 -22.31 18.24
C THR A 715 -7.62 -23.49 17.45
N GLY A 716 -6.86 -23.93 16.45
CA GLY A 716 -7.22 -25.04 15.56
C GLY A 716 -8.07 -24.60 14.35
N MET A 717 -8.25 -25.51 13.39
CA MET A 717 -9.00 -25.25 12.16
C MET A 717 -10.51 -25.36 12.38
N SER A 718 -11.23 -24.25 12.28
CA SER A 718 -12.70 -24.21 12.31
C SER A 718 -13.26 -24.73 11.01
N THR A 719 -14.28 -25.57 11.09
CA THR A 719 -14.98 -26.07 9.89
C THR A 719 -16.36 -25.44 9.78
N GLU A 720 -16.47 -24.41 8.94
CA GLU A 720 -17.69 -23.62 8.77
C GLU A 720 -18.63 -24.27 7.75
N ASN A 721 -19.93 -24.25 7.99
CA ASN A 721 -20.91 -24.79 7.03
C ASN A 721 -21.34 -23.77 5.95
N SER A 722 -20.99 -22.50 6.11
CA SER A 722 -21.36 -21.39 5.23
C SER A 722 -20.22 -20.38 5.11
N THR A 723 -20.30 -19.50 4.11
CA THR A 723 -19.46 -18.30 4.03
C THR A 723 -19.65 -17.43 5.27
N ILE A 724 -18.55 -16.91 5.80
CA ILE A 724 -18.57 -15.81 6.76
C ILE A 724 -18.47 -14.52 5.96
N THR A 725 -19.45 -13.62 6.14
CA THR A 725 -19.49 -12.29 5.51
C THR A 725 -19.31 -11.24 6.60
N LEU A 726 -18.36 -10.34 6.38
CA LEU A 726 -18.16 -9.13 7.18
C LEU A 726 -18.65 -7.95 6.33
N ASP A 727 -19.78 -7.37 6.71
CA ASP A 727 -20.44 -6.27 6.00
C ASP A 727 -20.81 -5.15 7.00
N GLU A 728 -21.31 -4.02 6.49
CA GLU A 728 -21.70 -2.85 7.28
C GLU A 728 -22.84 -3.11 8.29
N SER A 729 -23.47 -4.30 8.31
CA SER A 729 -24.43 -4.68 9.33
C SER A 729 -23.80 -5.23 10.62
N ILE A 730 -22.47 -5.27 10.70
CA ILE A 730 -21.71 -5.67 11.89
C ILE A 730 -21.02 -4.44 12.49
N THR A 731 -21.41 -4.07 13.71
CA THR A 731 -20.84 -2.91 14.41
C THR A 731 -19.51 -3.29 15.07
N PHE A 732 -18.42 -2.71 14.58
CA PHE A 732 -17.08 -2.74 15.19
C PHE A 732 -16.27 -1.52 14.72
N LYS A 733 -15.11 -1.25 15.35
CA LYS A 733 -14.15 -0.22 14.94
C LYS A 733 -12.98 -0.83 14.15
N THR A 734 -12.34 -1.85 14.73
CA THR A 734 -11.42 -2.77 14.03
C THR A 734 -11.72 -4.21 14.42
N LEU A 735 -11.40 -5.17 13.54
CA LEU A 735 -11.58 -6.59 13.80
C LEU A 735 -10.31 -7.38 13.49
N THR A 736 -9.74 -8.02 14.50
CA THR A 736 -8.53 -8.85 14.37
C THR A 736 -8.87 -10.34 14.54
N PHE A 737 -8.40 -11.18 13.63
CA PHE A 737 -8.40 -12.63 13.78
C PHE A 737 -6.98 -13.08 14.14
N GLU A 738 -6.79 -13.72 15.29
CA GLU A 738 -5.48 -14.16 15.76
C GLU A 738 -5.42 -15.68 15.94
N GLY A 739 -4.61 -16.35 15.12
CA GLY A 739 -4.36 -17.78 15.23
C GLY A 739 -3.29 -18.13 16.26
N ALA A 740 -3.42 -19.28 16.92
CA ALA A 740 -2.38 -19.78 17.81
C ALA A 740 -1.12 -20.21 17.03
N ALA A 741 0.01 -19.52 17.21
CA ALA A 741 1.26 -19.76 16.45
C ALA A 741 1.82 -21.20 16.51
N THR A 742 1.41 -22.01 17.48
CA THR A 742 1.89 -23.40 17.67
C THR A 742 1.12 -24.45 16.87
N VAL A 743 -0.05 -24.12 16.30
CA VAL A 743 -0.92 -25.06 15.56
C VAL A 743 -1.66 -24.34 14.43
N GLU A 744 -1.90 -24.99 13.29
CA GLU A 744 -2.72 -24.38 12.22
C GLU A 744 -4.10 -23.99 12.77
N SER A 745 -4.37 -22.69 12.73
CA SER A 745 -5.54 -22.07 13.33
C SER A 745 -6.21 -21.15 12.33
N GLY A 746 -7.53 -21.31 12.12
CA GLY A 746 -8.21 -20.59 11.05
C GLY A 746 -9.50 -21.24 10.59
N ILE A 747 -9.83 -21.12 9.31
CA ILE A 747 -11.12 -21.49 8.72
C ILE A 747 -10.94 -22.43 7.52
N VAL A 748 -11.75 -23.49 7.49
CA VAL A 748 -12.04 -24.32 6.32
C VAL A 748 -13.55 -24.28 6.05
N ASN A 749 -13.96 -23.89 4.83
CA ASN A 749 -15.38 -23.92 4.47
C ASN A 749 -15.79 -25.33 4.00
N LYS A 750 -16.77 -25.94 4.65
CA LYS A 750 -17.35 -27.25 4.26
C LYS A 750 -18.29 -27.15 3.05
N SER A 751 -18.87 -25.99 2.78
CA SER A 751 -19.79 -25.82 1.65
C SER A 751 -19.06 -25.83 0.31
N TYR A 752 -19.73 -26.40 -0.69
CA TYR A 752 -19.16 -26.63 -2.02
C TYR A 752 -19.15 -25.34 -2.84
N GLY A 753 -17.95 -24.88 -3.24
CA GLY A 753 -17.79 -23.70 -4.12
C GLY A 753 -18.09 -22.35 -3.44
N SER A 754 -18.11 -22.30 -2.11
CA SER A 754 -18.35 -21.09 -1.32
C SER A 754 -17.07 -20.53 -0.71
N THR A 755 -16.96 -19.20 -0.67
CA THR A 755 -15.81 -18.52 -0.06
C THR A 755 -15.79 -18.73 1.47
N PRO A 756 -14.67 -19.12 2.10
CA PRO A 756 -14.48 -19.09 3.54
C PRO A 756 -14.79 -17.73 4.18
N LEU A 757 -14.16 -16.65 3.68
CA LEU A 757 -14.30 -15.30 4.20
C LEU A 757 -14.58 -14.28 3.08
N VAL A 758 -15.59 -13.45 3.29
CA VAL A 758 -16.00 -12.33 2.44
C VAL A 758 -15.92 -11.08 3.30
N VAL A 759 -15.21 -10.06 2.83
CA VAL A 759 -15.08 -8.76 3.52
C VAL A 759 -15.58 -7.67 2.58
N GLU A 760 -16.65 -7.00 2.98
CA GLU A 760 -17.43 -6.01 2.23
C GLU A 760 -17.77 -4.81 3.13
N THR A 761 -16.85 -4.47 4.04
CA THR A 761 -16.94 -3.31 4.95
C THR A 761 -15.67 -2.49 4.89
N VAL A 762 -15.79 -1.17 4.92
CA VAL A 762 -14.66 -0.22 4.90
C VAL A 762 -13.82 -0.26 6.18
N LYS A 763 -14.32 -0.92 7.22
CA LYS A 763 -13.71 -1.02 8.55
C LYS A 763 -12.51 -1.99 8.53
N PRO A 764 -11.36 -1.65 9.16
CA PRO A 764 -10.16 -2.48 9.06
C PRO A 764 -10.32 -3.90 9.62
N VAL A 765 -9.89 -4.89 8.84
CA VAL A 765 -9.87 -6.30 9.24
C VAL A 765 -8.45 -6.87 9.15
N THR A 766 -7.91 -7.38 10.26
CA THR A 766 -6.55 -7.93 10.34
C THR A 766 -6.57 -9.44 10.59
N LEU A 767 -5.65 -10.18 9.98
CA LEU A 767 -5.47 -11.63 10.17
C LEU A 767 -4.00 -11.92 10.51
N ASN A 768 -3.75 -12.43 11.72
CA ASN A 768 -2.42 -12.76 12.25
C ASN A 768 -2.34 -14.26 12.57
N ASN A 769 -1.25 -14.93 12.17
CA ASN A 769 -1.04 -16.38 12.32
C ASN A 769 -2.23 -17.24 11.82
N PHE A 770 -3.01 -16.71 10.88
CA PHE A 770 -4.34 -17.23 10.55
C PHE A 770 -4.36 -18.00 9.23
N VAL A 771 -5.14 -19.09 9.17
CA VAL A 771 -5.25 -19.92 7.97
C VAL A 771 -6.62 -19.77 7.30
N LEU A 772 -6.64 -19.41 6.01
CA LEU A 772 -7.84 -19.52 5.16
C LEU A 772 -7.64 -20.64 4.15
N LYS A 773 -8.30 -21.79 4.36
CA LYS A 773 -8.13 -22.98 3.52
C LYS A 773 -9.35 -23.23 2.61
N ALA A 774 -9.12 -23.29 1.31
CA ALA A 774 -10.13 -23.70 0.34
C ALA A 774 -10.29 -25.24 0.31
N ASN A 775 -11.53 -25.71 0.15
CA ASN A 775 -11.89 -27.13 0.25
C ASN A 775 -11.58 -27.91 -1.06
N SER A 776 -11.12 -29.15 -0.90
CA SER A 776 -10.61 -30.03 -1.98
C SER A 776 -11.68 -30.81 -2.75
N PHE A 777 -12.87 -31.02 -2.17
CA PHE A 777 -13.77 -32.08 -2.66
C PHE A 777 -14.71 -31.66 -3.81
N VAL A 778 -14.38 -32.20 -5.00
CA VAL A 778 -15.28 -32.53 -6.13
C VAL A 778 -15.73 -31.41 -7.09
N ASN A 779 -15.18 -31.42 -8.30
CA ASN A 779 -15.87 -31.34 -9.61
C ASN A 779 -17.14 -30.43 -9.72
N ILE A 780 -16.97 -29.10 -9.70
CA ILE A 780 -18.05 -28.10 -9.86
C ILE A 780 -17.91 -27.35 -11.19
N LYS A 781 -18.90 -26.52 -11.56
CA LYS A 781 -18.82 -25.46 -12.59
C LYS A 781 -18.46 -24.06 -12.03
N ASN A 782 -18.36 -23.92 -10.71
CA ASN A 782 -18.09 -22.67 -10.00
C ASN A 782 -16.81 -22.86 -9.18
N GLY A 783 -15.75 -22.10 -9.50
CA GLY A 783 -14.42 -22.27 -8.90
C GLY A 783 -14.32 -21.95 -7.40
N ALA A 784 -13.22 -22.39 -6.79
CA ALA A 784 -12.91 -22.20 -5.38
C ALA A 784 -12.22 -20.85 -5.14
N LEU A 785 -12.83 -20.02 -4.28
CA LEU A 785 -12.34 -18.74 -3.79
C LEU A 785 -12.11 -18.89 -2.28
N ALA A 786 -10.95 -18.46 -1.76
CA ALA A 786 -10.60 -18.55 -0.33
C ALA A 786 -10.90 -17.25 0.44
N LEU A 787 -10.67 -16.11 -0.20
CA LEU A 787 -10.94 -14.77 0.34
C LEU A 787 -11.52 -13.86 -0.76
N TYR A 788 -12.58 -13.12 -0.42
CA TYR A 788 -13.07 -12.00 -1.21
C TYR A 788 -12.91 -10.70 -0.42
N VAL A 789 -12.41 -9.65 -1.07
CA VAL A 789 -12.24 -8.32 -0.49
C VAL A 789 -12.88 -7.32 -1.45
N GLY A 790 -13.95 -6.63 -1.00
CA GLY A 790 -14.79 -5.78 -1.85
C GLY A 790 -15.23 -4.47 -1.19
N TYR A 791 -15.81 -3.58 -1.99
CA TYR A 791 -16.55 -2.38 -1.54
C TYR A 791 -15.79 -1.48 -0.54
N GLY A 792 -14.56 -1.08 -0.89
CA GLY A 792 -13.74 -0.18 -0.07
C GLY A 792 -13.04 -0.83 1.12
N ALA A 793 -13.18 -2.16 1.30
CA ALA A 793 -12.59 -2.86 2.44
C ALA A 793 -11.06 -2.74 2.50
N ASN A 794 -10.52 -2.74 3.72
CA ASN A 794 -9.10 -2.78 4.00
C ASN A 794 -8.75 -4.01 4.85
N VAL A 795 -8.09 -4.99 4.23
CA VAL A 795 -7.73 -6.27 4.85
C VAL A 795 -6.21 -6.39 4.97
N ILE A 796 -5.72 -6.76 6.15
CA ILE A 796 -4.29 -6.92 6.44
C ILE A 796 -3.99 -8.39 6.79
N LEU A 797 -3.06 -9.02 6.08
CA LEU A 797 -2.46 -10.31 6.43
C LEU A 797 -1.13 -10.04 7.13
N GLY A 798 -1.08 -10.21 8.45
CA GLY A 798 0.15 -10.13 9.23
C GLY A 798 0.97 -11.43 9.22
N ASN A 799 1.99 -11.48 10.07
CA ASN A 799 2.92 -12.61 10.16
C ASN A 799 2.19 -13.95 10.38
N GLY A 800 2.74 -15.03 9.82
CA GLY A 800 2.24 -16.40 9.92
C GLY A 800 0.94 -16.69 9.15
N THR A 801 0.28 -15.68 8.57
CA THR A 801 -1.03 -15.83 7.91
C THR A 801 -0.91 -16.47 6.53
N LYS A 802 -1.72 -17.49 6.26
CA LYS A 802 -1.65 -18.34 5.06
C LYS A 802 -3.02 -18.50 4.42
N ILE A 803 -3.12 -18.21 3.13
CA ILE A 803 -4.31 -18.46 2.32
C ILE A 803 -3.97 -19.53 1.30
N TYR A 804 -4.56 -20.73 1.40
CA TYR A 804 -4.11 -21.83 0.54
C TYR A 804 -5.18 -22.83 0.08
N GLY A 805 -4.96 -23.36 -1.12
CA GLY A 805 -5.69 -24.50 -1.68
C GLY A 805 -5.09 -25.83 -1.21
N SER A 806 -5.88 -26.90 -1.16
CA SER A 806 -5.47 -28.19 -0.62
C SER A 806 -4.15 -28.72 -1.17
N ASP A 807 -3.31 -29.19 -0.25
CA ASP A 807 -1.90 -29.48 -0.44
C ASP A 807 -1.61 -30.55 -1.51
N GLY A 808 -0.46 -30.38 -2.17
CA GLY A 808 -0.05 -31.11 -3.38
C GLY A 808 -0.30 -32.62 -3.39
N SER A 809 -1.33 -33.03 -4.12
CA SER A 809 -1.44 -34.29 -4.88
C SER A 809 -2.79 -34.38 -5.59
N ASP A 810 -3.85 -33.92 -4.93
CA ASP A 810 -5.20 -33.78 -5.46
C ASP A 810 -5.59 -32.28 -5.51
N GLY A 811 -5.32 -31.62 -6.64
CA GLY A 811 -5.52 -30.17 -6.79
C GLY A 811 -6.98 -29.71 -6.61
N VAL A 812 -7.16 -28.53 -5.99
CA VAL A 812 -8.48 -27.91 -5.79
C VAL A 812 -9.12 -27.55 -7.12
N ASN A 813 -10.18 -28.26 -7.50
CA ASN A 813 -10.81 -28.15 -8.81
C ASN A 813 -11.45 -26.76 -9.08
N THR A 814 -10.68 -25.78 -9.55
CA THR A 814 -11.26 -24.56 -10.13
C THR A 814 -11.77 -24.86 -11.56
N THR A 815 -13.02 -24.51 -11.81
CA THR A 815 -13.60 -24.34 -13.14
C THR A 815 -13.85 -22.86 -13.39
N ALA A 816 -13.51 -22.43 -14.61
CA ALA A 816 -13.87 -21.15 -15.23
C ALA A 816 -14.01 -19.93 -14.28
N GLY A 817 -12.93 -19.15 -14.16
CA GLY A 817 -13.04 -17.72 -13.87
C GLY A 817 -12.93 -17.24 -12.41
N LYS A 818 -12.45 -18.05 -11.45
CA LYS A 818 -12.18 -17.58 -10.07
C LYS A 818 -10.82 -18.02 -9.55
N ALA A 819 -10.13 -17.08 -8.90
CA ALA A 819 -8.82 -17.25 -8.27
C ALA A 819 -8.96 -17.60 -6.77
N GLY A 820 -7.85 -17.94 -6.12
CA GLY A 820 -7.79 -18.18 -4.68
C GLY A 820 -8.16 -16.95 -3.84
N VAL A 821 -7.80 -15.75 -4.28
CA VAL A 821 -8.22 -14.46 -3.69
C VAL A 821 -8.77 -13.55 -4.78
N TYR A 822 -9.83 -12.79 -4.47
CA TYR A 822 -10.38 -11.78 -5.38
C TYR A 822 -10.54 -10.44 -4.65
N ILE A 823 -9.94 -9.39 -5.22
CA ILE A 823 -9.94 -8.02 -4.71
C ILE A 823 -10.69 -7.13 -5.72
N TYR A 824 -11.66 -6.34 -5.25
CA TYR A 824 -12.53 -5.52 -6.11
C TYR A 824 -12.89 -4.18 -5.43
N GLY A 825 -12.32 -3.08 -5.92
CA GLY A 825 -12.54 -1.74 -5.35
C GLY A 825 -12.15 -1.64 -3.88
N ALA A 826 -11.08 -2.33 -3.47
CA ALA A 826 -10.72 -2.56 -2.07
C ALA A 826 -9.20 -2.86 -1.95
N THR A 827 -8.64 -2.82 -0.74
CA THR A 827 -7.22 -3.04 -0.47
C THR A 827 -6.96 -4.32 0.32
N LEU A 828 -6.01 -5.14 -0.16
CA LEU A 828 -5.39 -6.23 0.59
C LEU A 828 -3.91 -5.94 0.79
N THR A 829 -3.46 -5.93 2.04
CA THR A 829 -2.04 -5.77 2.41
C THR A 829 -1.50 -7.08 2.96
N MET A 830 -0.40 -7.57 2.40
CA MET A 830 0.35 -8.74 2.86
C MET A 830 1.65 -8.27 3.52
N ASN A 831 1.88 -8.62 4.78
CA ASN A 831 3.07 -8.25 5.55
C ASN A 831 3.85 -9.50 5.98
N GLY A 832 5.10 -9.31 6.42
CA GLY A 832 5.87 -10.36 7.10
C GLY A 832 6.20 -11.56 6.21
N ASP A 833 5.88 -12.77 6.69
CA ASP A 833 5.99 -14.05 6.00
C ASP A 833 4.64 -14.57 5.44
N SER A 834 3.62 -13.70 5.36
CA SER A 834 2.29 -14.08 4.88
C SER A 834 2.32 -14.64 3.44
N ALA A 835 1.50 -15.66 3.18
CA ALA A 835 1.60 -16.44 1.94
C ALA A 835 0.25 -16.81 1.31
N ILE A 836 0.17 -16.71 -0.02
CA ILE A 836 -0.94 -17.21 -0.84
C ILE A 836 -0.44 -18.32 -1.76
N TYR A 837 -0.93 -19.57 -1.64
CA TYR A 837 -0.39 -20.68 -2.42
C TYR A 837 -1.34 -21.85 -2.71
N GLY A 838 -0.95 -22.73 -3.64
CA GLY A 838 -1.59 -24.04 -3.82
C GLY A 838 -2.91 -24.06 -4.59
N PHE A 839 -3.27 -22.98 -5.29
CA PHE A 839 -4.47 -22.90 -6.13
C PHE A 839 -4.15 -23.37 -7.56
N ALA A 840 -4.87 -24.37 -8.09
CA ALA A 840 -4.61 -24.92 -9.44
C ALA A 840 -5.85 -25.55 -10.10
N PRO A 841 -6.17 -25.28 -11.39
CA PRO A 841 -7.35 -25.79 -12.08
C PRO A 841 -7.25 -27.28 -12.44
N ARG A 842 -8.42 -27.91 -12.66
CA ARG A 842 -8.49 -29.32 -13.11
C ARG A 842 -8.39 -29.52 -14.62
N TYR A 843 -8.69 -28.49 -15.43
CA TYR A 843 -8.98 -28.67 -16.86
C TYR A 843 -8.21 -27.65 -17.72
N SER A 844 -7.20 -28.13 -18.43
CA SER A 844 -6.26 -27.35 -19.26
C SER A 844 -6.78 -27.05 -20.69
N GLY A 845 -8.10 -27.00 -20.89
CA GLY A 845 -8.70 -26.98 -22.23
C GLY A 845 -9.96 -26.13 -22.40
N SER A 846 -10.21 -25.18 -21.49
CA SER A 846 -11.33 -24.23 -21.57
C SER A 846 -10.80 -22.86 -22.00
N SER A 847 -11.28 -22.34 -23.14
CA SER A 847 -10.94 -21.01 -23.65
C SER A 847 -11.52 -19.86 -22.82
N ASP A 848 -12.49 -20.15 -21.95
CA ASP A 848 -13.41 -19.13 -21.45
C ASP A 848 -13.02 -18.60 -20.06
N THR A 849 -12.78 -17.28 -20.04
CA THR A 849 -12.85 -16.30 -18.95
C THR A 849 -11.81 -16.29 -17.81
N ASN A 850 -10.95 -15.25 -17.86
CA ASN A 850 -10.48 -14.34 -16.79
C ASN A 850 -9.96 -14.85 -15.43
N GLY A 851 -9.86 -16.15 -15.17
CA GLY A 851 -9.41 -16.68 -13.88
C GLY A 851 -7.88 -16.70 -13.71
N SER A 852 -7.37 -16.01 -12.68
CA SER A 852 -6.05 -16.27 -12.08
C SER A 852 -6.03 -17.59 -11.30
N GLY A 853 -4.83 -18.11 -11.02
CA GLY A 853 -4.62 -19.14 -9.99
C GLY A 853 -4.67 -18.55 -8.59
N GLY A 854 -3.70 -17.70 -8.26
CA GLY A 854 -3.53 -17.08 -6.93
C GLY A 854 -4.52 -15.95 -6.65
N VAL A 855 -4.25 -14.75 -7.18
CA VAL A 855 -4.98 -13.52 -6.89
C VAL A 855 -5.54 -12.90 -8.18
N LEU A 856 -6.84 -12.62 -8.19
CA LEU A 856 -7.48 -11.78 -9.20
C LEU A 856 -7.70 -10.38 -8.62
N ILE A 857 -7.38 -9.35 -9.39
CA ILE A 857 -7.55 -7.94 -9.00
C ILE A 857 -8.44 -7.29 -10.06
N GLY A 858 -9.66 -6.93 -9.66
CA GLY A 858 -10.65 -6.29 -10.52
C GLY A 858 -10.46 -4.78 -10.65
N TYR A 859 -11.56 -4.08 -10.98
CA TYR A 859 -11.60 -2.62 -10.98
C TYR A 859 -11.25 -2.07 -9.60
N ASP A 860 -10.34 -1.09 -9.58
CA ASP A 860 -9.86 -0.34 -8.40
C ASP A 860 -9.41 -1.21 -7.19
N GLY A 861 -9.09 -2.48 -7.43
CA GLY A 861 -8.52 -3.36 -6.41
C GLY A 861 -7.04 -3.05 -6.20
N LYS A 862 -6.59 -3.02 -4.95
CA LYS A 862 -5.19 -2.81 -4.58
C LYS A 862 -4.63 -4.00 -3.82
N LEU A 863 -3.50 -4.53 -4.28
CA LEU A 863 -2.68 -5.51 -3.56
C LEU A 863 -1.36 -4.85 -3.16
N ILE A 864 -1.02 -4.89 -1.88
CA ILE A 864 0.27 -4.46 -1.36
C ILE A 864 0.96 -5.69 -0.77
N MET A 865 2.20 -5.95 -1.17
CA MET A 865 3.04 -7.02 -0.63
C MET A 865 4.30 -6.41 -0.04
N ASN A 866 4.48 -6.55 1.28
CA ASN A 866 5.64 -6.07 2.03
C ASN A 866 6.34 -7.22 2.74
N GLY A 867 7.57 -6.99 3.18
CA GLY A 867 8.37 -8.01 3.84
C GLY A 867 8.65 -9.21 2.93
N THR A 868 8.88 -10.35 3.54
CA THR A 868 9.09 -11.66 2.87
C THR A 868 7.78 -12.32 2.42
N SER A 869 6.73 -11.53 2.17
CA SER A 869 5.42 -12.06 1.80
C SER A 869 5.45 -12.69 0.39
N SER A 870 4.61 -13.68 0.14
CA SER A 870 4.77 -14.52 -1.06
C SER A 870 3.48 -15.00 -1.71
N ILE A 871 3.47 -15.04 -3.06
CA ILE A 871 2.43 -15.69 -3.85
C ILE A 871 3.09 -16.75 -4.72
N HIS A 872 2.83 -18.03 -4.44
CA HIS A 872 3.63 -19.10 -5.04
C HIS A 872 2.86 -20.42 -5.24
N SER A 873 3.40 -21.35 -6.02
CA SER A 873 2.77 -22.65 -6.28
C SER A 873 1.32 -22.56 -6.81
N CYS A 874 1.00 -21.49 -7.55
CA CYS A 874 -0.33 -21.24 -8.10
C CYS A 874 -0.36 -21.47 -9.62
N SER A 875 -1.45 -22.04 -10.13
CA SER A 875 -1.65 -22.34 -11.54
C SER A 875 -2.98 -21.77 -12.05
N ALA A 876 -2.98 -21.17 -13.24
CA ALA A 876 -4.16 -20.58 -13.86
C ALA A 876 -4.64 -21.37 -15.08
N GLY A 877 -5.96 -21.48 -15.22
CA GLY A 877 -6.61 -22.17 -16.35
C GLY A 877 -6.48 -21.43 -17.68
N SER A 878 -6.11 -20.15 -17.63
CA SER A 878 -5.86 -19.30 -18.80
C SER A 878 -4.74 -18.29 -18.52
N ARG A 879 -4.94 -17.34 -17.60
CA ARG A 879 -4.09 -16.15 -17.44
C ARG A 879 -3.69 -15.89 -15.99
N GLY A 880 -2.45 -15.48 -15.75
CA GLY A 880 -2.02 -14.96 -14.45
C GLY A 880 -1.94 -16.04 -13.37
N GLY A 881 -0.90 -16.88 -13.41
CA GLY A 881 -0.74 -18.01 -12.48
C GLY A 881 -0.74 -17.59 -11.01
N ALA A 882 0.07 -16.59 -10.67
CA ALA A 882 0.07 -15.94 -9.37
C ALA A 882 -0.93 -14.77 -9.30
N ILE A 883 -0.88 -13.86 -10.27
CA ILE A 883 -1.69 -12.63 -10.30
C ILE A 883 -2.30 -12.41 -11.69
N HIS A 884 -3.60 -12.11 -11.74
CA HIS A 884 -4.25 -11.44 -12.86
C HIS A 884 -4.69 -10.04 -12.41
N LEU A 885 -4.10 -9.01 -12.99
CA LEU A 885 -4.42 -7.61 -12.76
C LEU A 885 -5.29 -7.08 -13.91
N ALA A 886 -6.54 -6.72 -13.63
CA ALA A 886 -7.47 -6.24 -14.65
C ALA A 886 -7.28 -4.75 -14.94
N SER A 887 -7.30 -3.92 -13.89
CA SER A 887 -7.24 -2.45 -13.97
C SER A 887 -6.86 -1.72 -12.66
N GLY A 888 -6.67 -2.43 -11.55
CA GLY A 888 -6.30 -1.85 -10.25
C GLY A 888 -4.78 -1.61 -10.08
N SER A 889 -4.25 -1.82 -8.87
CA SER A 889 -2.82 -1.69 -8.57
C SER A 889 -2.21 -2.86 -7.78
N VAL A 890 -0.95 -3.17 -8.07
CA VAL A 890 -0.09 -4.07 -7.28
C VAL A 890 1.16 -3.31 -6.87
N VAL A 891 1.59 -3.44 -5.61
CA VAL A 891 2.88 -2.93 -5.13
C VAL A 891 3.62 -4.06 -4.40
N MET A 892 4.86 -4.34 -4.79
CA MET A 892 5.74 -5.33 -4.16
C MET A 892 6.99 -4.65 -3.58
N ASN A 893 7.20 -4.76 -2.27
CA ASN A 893 8.31 -4.17 -1.53
C ASN A 893 9.04 -5.26 -0.70
N ASP A 894 10.25 -4.96 -0.23
CA ASP A 894 10.87 -5.60 0.95
C ASP A 894 11.17 -7.13 0.89
N TYR A 895 11.48 -7.69 -0.30
CA TYR A 895 11.49 -9.13 -0.63
C TYR A 895 10.14 -9.79 -0.85
N ALA A 896 9.10 -9.02 -1.16
CA ALA A 896 7.89 -9.60 -1.70
C ALA A 896 8.25 -10.49 -2.90
N SER A 897 7.68 -11.69 -2.94
CA SER A 897 8.11 -12.73 -3.88
C SER A 897 6.95 -13.38 -4.61
N ILE A 898 7.11 -13.57 -5.92
CA ILE A 898 6.23 -14.39 -6.74
C ILE A 898 7.01 -15.60 -7.25
N GLY A 899 6.54 -16.80 -6.90
CA GLY A 899 7.19 -18.07 -7.24
C GLY A 899 8.33 -18.48 -6.30
N GLY A 900 9.50 -18.78 -6.86
CA GLY A 900 10.67 -19.31 -6.14
C GLY A 900 10.98 -20.79 -6.44
N GLU A 901 12.17 -21.26 -6.06
CA GLU A 901 12.62 -22.64 -6.36
C GLU A 901 11.69 -23.68 -5.72
N GLY A 902 11.23 -24.65 -6.51
CA GLY A 902 10.22 -25.63 -6.10
C GLY A 902 8.81 -25.06 -5.86
N LYS A 903 8.63 -23.73 -6.02
CA LYS A 903 7.40 -22.99 -5.74
C LYS A 903 6.82 -22.29 -7.00
N ALA A 904 7.14 -22.80 -8.18
CA ALA A 904 6.76 -22.23 -9.47
C ALA A 904 5.25 -21.91 -9.61
N CYS A 905 4.93 -20.72 -10.15
CA CYS A 905 3.59 -20.41 -10.67
C CYS A 905 3.49 -20.72 -12.17
N SER A 906 2.29 -20.93 -12.69
CA SER A 906 2.06 -21.28 -14.11
C SER A 906 0.70 -20.81 -14.64
N ALA A 907 0.58 -20.65 -15.96
CA ALA A 907 -0.70 -20.38 -16.62
C ALA A 907 -0.78 -21.17 -17.93
N SER A 908 -1.99 -21.53 -18.39
CA SER A 908 -2.11 -22.30 -19.64
C SER A 908 -1.85 -21.47 -20.90
N ALA A 909 -2.21 -20.18 -20.91
CA ALA A 909 -2.11 -19.29 -22.07
C ALA A 909 -1.05 -18.20 -21.86
N ASP A 910 -1.29 -17.25 -20.95
CA ASP A 910 -0.50 -16.02 -20.83
C ASP A 910 -0.14 -15.73 -19.36
N GLY A 911 1.04 -15.14 -19.09
CA GLY A 911 1.40 -14.65 -17.77
C GLY A 911 1.49 -15.75 -16.70
N GLY A 912 2.52 -16.59 -16.80
CA GLY A 912 2.77 -17.70 -15.86
C GLY A 912 2.87 -17.30 -14.38
N ALA A 913 3.46 -16.14 -14.11
CA ALA A 913 3.41 -15.44 -12.84
C ALA A 913 2.30 -14.39 -12.88
N VAL A 914 2.45 -13.38 -13.74
CA VAL A 914 1.62 -12.17 -13.76
C VAL A 914 1.04 -11.98 -15.15
N TYR A 915 -0.27 -11.74 -15.24
CA TYR A 915 -0.93 -11.23 -16.44
C TYR A 915 -1.61 -9.89 -16.11
N MET A 916 -1.34 -8.85 -16.89
CA MET A 916 -1.96 -7.53 -16.77
C MET A 916 -2.76 -7.23 -18.04
N SER A 917 -4.04 -6.87 -17.92
CA SER A 917 -4.81 -6.22 -19.00
C SER A 917 -4.92 -4.71 -18.86
N GLY A 918 -4.45 -4.15 -17.74
CA GLY A 918 -4.58 -2.76 -17.37
C GLY A 918 -4.07 -2.55 -15.94
N GLY A 919 -4.13 -1.30 -15.47
CA GLY A 919 -3.70 -0.95 -14.13
C GLY A 919 -2.18 -0.82 -13.98
N GLU A 920 -1.73 -0.68 -12.73
CA GLU A 920 -0.35 -0.36 -12.39
C GLU A 920 0.28 -1.49 -11.55
N PHE A 921 1.52 -1.87 -11.87
CA PHE A 921 2.28 -2.85 -11.10
C PHE A 921 3.64 -2.27 -10.73
N GLU A 922 3.93 -2.10 -9.45
CA GLU A 922 5.19 -1.55 -8.96
C GLU A 922 6.00 -2.62 -8.22
N MET A 923 7.31 -2.69 -8.51
CA MET A 923 8.24 -3.66 -7.94
C MET A 923 9.49 -2.95 -7.40
N ASN A 924 9.69 -3.05 -6.08
CA ASN A 924 10.64 -2.28 -5.28
C ASN A 924 11.52 -3.18 -4.40
N ASP A 925 12.57 -2.56 -3.83
CA ASP A 925 13.28 -2.99 -2.61
C ASP A 925 13.62 -4.49 -2.60
N SER A 926 14.34 -4.87 -3.67
CA SER A 926 14.90 -6.17 -3.93
C SER A 926 13.89 -7.33 -3.98
N SER A 927 12.61 -7.03 -4.25
CA SER A 927 11.55 -8.01 -4.55
C SER A 927 11.90 -8.93 -5.73
N SER A 928 11.20 -10.06 -5.86
CA SER A 928 11.50 -11.05 -6.91
C SER A 928 10.29 -11.69 -7.58
N ILE A 929 10.40 -11.95 -8.89
CA ILE A 929 9.48 -12.79 -9.67
C ILE A 929 10.30 -13.90 -10.33
N SER A 930 10.20 -15.13 -9.82
CA SER A 930 11.16 -16.17 -10.15
C SER A 930 10.60 -17.58 -10.30
N TYR A 931 11.31 -18.42 -11.07
CA TYR A 931 10.99 -19.84 -11.32
C TYR A 931 9.59 -20.11 -11.89
N CYS A 932 8.91 -19.11 -12.44
CA CYS A 932 7.56 -19.25 -12.98
C CYS A 932 7.57 -19.72 -14.44
N THR A 933 6.51 -20.46 -14.81
CA THR A 933 6.39 -21.12 -16.11
C THR A 933 5.45 -20.35 -17.05
N LYS A 934 5.98 -19.81 -18.16
CA LYS A 934 5.21 -19.13 -19.21
C LYS A 934 4.13 -20.04 -19.79
N GLY A 935 3.00 -19.44 -20.16
CA GLY A 935 1.90 -20.15 -20.80
C GLY A 935 2.16 -20.46 -22.27
N SER A 936 1.27 -21.24 -22.89
CA SER A 936 1.47 -21.75 -24.25
C SER A 936 1.26 -20.72 -25.37
N ASN A 937 0.65 -19.57 -25.08
CA ASN A 937 0.43 -18.48 -26.03
C ASN A 937 1.40 -17.30 -25.85
N GLY A 938 2.08 -17.20 -24.70
CA GLY A 938 2.89 -16.05 -24.33
C GLY A 938 4.40 -16.33 -24.28
N TYR A 939 5.21 -15.33 -24.63
CA TYR A 939 6.68 -15.43 -24.56
C TYR A 939 7.24 -15.25 -23.14
N GLY A 940 6.49 -14.61 -22.23
CA GLY A 940 6.89 -14.27 -20.87
C GLY A 940 6.05 -14.94 -19.77
N SER A 941 6.67 -15.20 -18.62
CA SER A 941 5.98 -15.51 -17.37
C SER A 941 5.34 -14.25 -16.77
N ILE A 942 5.82 -13.07 -17.11
CA ILE A 942 5.11 -11.79 -16.95
C ILE A 942 4.57 -11.41 -18.33
N TYR A 943 3.27 -11.09 -18.43
CA TYR A 943 2.64 -10.66 -19.67
C TYR A 943 1.86 -9.35 -19.41
N ILE A 944 2.28 -8.28 -20.06
CA ILE A 944 1.68 -6.95 -19.98
C ILE A 944 0.94 -6.71 -21.30
N ALA A 945 -0.39 -6.88 -21.24
CA ALA A 945 -1.31 -6.69 -22.37
C ALA A 945 -1.94 -5.28 -22.39
N GLY A 946 -1.86 -4.58 -21.26
CA GLY A 946 -2.28 -3.20 -21.02
C GLY A 946 -1.84 -2.78 -19.61
N GLY A 947 -1.77 -1.47 -19.36
CA GLY A 947 -1.28 -0.90 -18.09
C GLY A 947 0.24 -0.71 -18.06
N THR A 948 0.75 -0.25 -16.92
CA THR A 948 2.18 0.02 -16.68
C THR A 948 2.74 -0.93 -15.63
N PHE A 949 3.83 -1.63 -15.94
CA PHE A 949 4.65 -2.31 -14.95
C PHE A 949 5.92 -1.48 -14.75
N THR A 950 6.23 -1.09 -13.52
CA THR A 950 7.41 -0.32 -13.14
C THR A 950 8.29 -1.15 -12.21
N MET A 951 9.51 -1.46 -12.64
CA MET A 951 10.54 -2.13 -11.88
C MET A 951 11.58 -1.10 -11.40
N ASN A 952 11.47 -0.71 -10.14
CA ASN A 952 12.35 0.27 -9.50
C ASN A 952 13.63 -0.35 -8.91
N ASP A 953 13.56 -1.63 -8.54
CA ASP A 953 14.65 -2.52 -8.12
C ASP A 953 14.15 -3.98 -8.16
N GLY A 954 15.04 -4.96 -8.00
CA GLY A 954 14.70 -6.36 -7.76
C GLY A 954 15.21 -7.33 -8.81
N SER A 955 14.57 -8.50 -8.89
CA SER A 955 14.97 -9.55 -9.84
C SER A 955 13.81 -10.29 -10.50
N ILE A 956 13.86 -10.36 -11.83
CA ILE A 956 13.01 -11.23 -12.65
C ILE A 956 13.92 -12.34 -13.20
N ASN A 957 13.93 -13.53 -12.57
CA ASN A 957 14.93 -14.55 -12.89
C ASN A 957 14.45 -16.00 -12.88
N ASN A 958 15.20 -16.86 -13.58
CA ASN A 958 14.95 -18.31 -13.66
C ASN A 958 13.56 -18.70 -14.21
N ASN A 959 12.84 -17.78 -14.87
CA ASN A 959 11.53 -18.03 -15.44
C ASN A 959 11.65 -18.66 -16.84
N THR A 960 10.73 -19.55 -17.25
CA THR A 960 10.78 -20.13 -18.61
C THR A 960 10.51 -19.12 -19.75
N GLY A 961 10.08 -17.91 -19.38
CA GLY A 961 10.26 -16.67 -20.13
C GLY A 961 10.14 -15.49 -19.16
N GLY A 962 10.82 -14.38 -19.43
CA GLY A 962 10.80 -13.18 -18.59
C GLY A 962 9.54 -12.35 -18.82
N VAL A 963 9.71 -11.16 -19.38
CA VAL A 963 8.64 -10.18 -19.62
C VAL A 963 8.19 -10.20 -21.08
N HIS A 964 6.87 -10.18 -21.30
CA HIS A 964 6.25 -9.98 -22.62
C HIS A 964 5.40 -8.71 -22.58
N VAL A 965 5.73 -7.72 -23.41
CA VAL A 965 4.97 -6.47 -23.56
C VAL A 965 4.30 -6.47 -24.95
N ALA A 966 2.98 -6.68 -25.00
CA ALA A 966 2.24 -6.74 -26.25
C ALA A 966 0.78 -6.31 -26.05
N LYS A 967 0.45 -5.12 -26.55
CA LYS A 967 -0.82 -4.43 -26.33
C LYS A 967 -2.00 -5.11 -27.05
N THR A 968 -2.94 -5.74 -26.33
CA THR A 968 -4.06 -6.50 -26.96
C THR A 968 -5.35 -5.72 -27.19
N ASP A 969 -5.47 -4.50 -26.66
CA ASP A 969 -6.65 -3.64 -26.80
C ASP A 969 -6.25 -2.14 -26.90
N SER A 970 -7.15 -1.22 -26.59
CA SER A 970 -6.91 0.22 -26.70
C SER A 970 -5.94 0.80 -25.66
N SER A 971 -5.69 0.12 -24.53
CA SER A 971 -4.87 0.60 -23.40
C SER A 971 -3.36 0.47 -23.65
N THR A 972 -2.54 1.48 -23.33
CA THR A 972 -1.08 1.37 -23.49
C THR A 972 -0.52 0.25 -22.63
N ALA A 973 0.35 -0.59 -23.20
CA ALA A 973 1.06 -1.66 -22.50
C ALA A 973 2.54 -1.27 -22.36
N THR A 974 2.97 -0.97 -21.15
CA THR A 974 4.29 -0.37 -20.88
C THR A 974 5.01 -1.15 -19.78
N PHE A 975 6.29 -1.41 -19.99
CA PHE A 975 7.22 -1.88 -18.97
C PHE A 975 8.31 -0.82 -18.80
N ILE A 976 8.50 -0.33 -17.58
CA ILE A 976 9.56 0.63 -17.19
C ILE A 976 10.53 -0.11 -16.27
N MET A 977 11.82 -0.03 -16.56
CA MET A 977 12.90 -0.60 -15.73
C MET A 977 13.87 0.52 -15.34
N GLU A 978 13.73 1.01 -14.11
CA GLU A 978 14.59 2.04 -13.52
C GLU A 978 15.88 1.42 -12.95
N ASP A 979 15.79 0.25 -12.31
CA ASP A 979 16.95 -0.52 -11.84
C ASP A 979 16.63 -2.02 -11.66
N GLY A 980 17.59 -2.80 -11.18
CA GLY A 980 17.47 -4.21 -10.85
C GLY A 980 17.97 -5.15 -11.96
N SER A 981 17.49 -6.39 -11.98
CA SER A 981 18.03 -7.44 -12.87
C SER A 981 17.00 -8.33 -13.55
N ILE A 982 17.20 -8.63 -14.84
CA ILE A 982 16.44 -9.63 -15.60
C ILE A 982 17.41 -10.68 -16.15
N SER A 983 17.46 -11.85 -15.50
CA SER A 983 18.49 -12.85 -15.83
C SER A 983 18.08 -14.32 -15.73
N ASN A 984 18.80 -15.19 -16.44
CA ASN A 984 18.57 -16.64 -16.42
C ASN A 984 17.14 -17.06 -16.84
N ASN A 985 16.40 -16.20 -17.53
CA ASN A 985 15.07 -16.54 -18.06
C ASN A 985 15.19 -17.19 -19.44
N GLY A 986 14.09 -17.76 -19.95
CA GLY A 986 13.99 -18.23 -21.33
C GLY A 986 14.40 -17.15 -22.32
N ILE A 987 13.62 -16.06 -22.32
CA ILE A 987 13.90 -14.77 -22.96
C ILE A 987 13.86 -13.68 -21.88
N GLY A 988 14.66 -12.62 -21.97
CA GLY A 988 14.66 -11.54 -20.98
C GLY A 988 13.40 -10.68 -21.09
N VAL A 989 13.33 -9.83 -22.13
CA VAL A 989 12.16 -9.01 -22.46
C VAL A 989 11.79 -9.20 -23.94
N TYR A 990 10.52 -9.41 -24.23
CA TYR A 990 9.98 -9.53 -25.58
C TYR A 990 8.91 -8.44 -25.81
N VAL A 991 9.11 -7.60 -26.82
CA VAL A 991 8.30 -6.40 -27.10
C VAL A 991 7.68 -6.54 -28.49
N ALA A 992 6.36 -6.54 -28.58
CA ALA A 992 5.64 -6.77 -29.84
C ALA A 992 4.48 -5.79 -30.08
N CYS A 993 4.05 -5.73 -31.33
CA CYS A 993 2.81 -5.09 -31.76
C CYS A 993 1.72 -6.16 -31.88
N ALA A 994 0.60 -6.03 -31.18
CA ALA A 994 -0.43 -7.06 -31.24
C ALA A 994 -1.46 -6.77 -32.34
N THR A 995 -1.58 -7.72 -33.28
CA THR A 995 -2.64 -7.80 -34.30
C THR A 995 -2.64 -6.69 -35.36
N ASN A 996 -3.68 -6.70 -36.21
CA ASN A 996 -3.72 -6.03 -37.51
C ASN A 996 -4.15 -4.56 -37.48
N ASP A 997 -4.34 -3.96 -36.30
CA ASP A 997 -4.74 -2.55 -36.15
C ASP A 997 -3.57 -1.66 -35.71
N SER A 998 -3.77 -0.36 -35.89
CA SER A 998 -2.80 0.58 -36.42
C SER A 998 -2.12 1.47 -35.36
N THR A 999 -2.25 1.10 -34.10
CA THR A 999 -2.04 1.98 -32.94
C THR A 999 -1.51 1.25 -31.70
N TYR A 1000 -1.13 -0.04 -31.82
CA TYR A 1000 -1.08 -0.97 -30.68
C TYR A 1000 0.28 -1.71 -30.50
N SER A 1001 1.35 -0.96 -30.26
CA SER A 1001 2.65 -1.50 -29.85
C SER A 1001 2.83 -1.54 -28.33
N GLY A 1002 3.54 -2.58 -27.84
CA GLY A 1002 4.11 -2.57 -26.49
C GLY A 1002 5.32 -1.63 -26.40
N ILE A 1003 5.53 -1.04 -25.22
CA ILE A 1003 6.64 -0.13 -24.92
C ILE A 1003 7.49 -0.75 -23.80
N PHE A 1004 8.79 -0.90 -24.03
CA PHE A 1004 9.78 -1.16 -22.99
C PHE A 1004 10.69 0.07 -22.85
N ASP A 1005 10.71 0.68 -21.68
CA ASP A 1005 11.57 1.81 -21.32
C ASP A 1005 12.62 1.34 -20.30
N MET A 1006 13.87 1.19 -20.74
CA MET A 1006 14.97 0.79 -19.88
C MET A 1006 15.85 1.99 -19.56
N ARG A 1007 15.75 2.46 -18.32
CA ARG A 1007 16.47 3.60 -17.76
C ARG A 1007 17.66 3.13 -16.90
N GLY A 1008 17.60 1.94 -16.32
CA GLY A 1008 18.72 1.36 -15.59
C GLY A 1008 18.66 -0.15 -15.44
N GLY A 1009 19.44 -0.67 -14.49
CA GLY A 1009 19.58 -2.09 -14.23
C GLY A 1009 20.26 -2.89 -15.35
N THR A 1010 20.26 -4.22 -15.20
CA THR A 1010 21.01 -5.15 -16.06
C THR A 1010 20.15 -6.31 -16.58
N ILE A 1011 20.27 -6.59 -17.88
CA ILE A 1011 19.74 -7.80 -18.52
C ILE A 1011 20.92 -8.72 -18.89
N SER A 1012 20.97 -9.96 -18.38
CA SER A 1012 22.08 -10.89 -18.62
C SER A 1012 21.66 -12.36 -18.58
N ASP A 1013 22.43 -13.23 -19.24
CA ASP A 1013 22.39 -14.70 -19.06
C ASP A 1013 21.02 -15.36 -19.35
N ASN A 1014 20.11 -14.70 -20.06
CA ASN A 1014 18.88 -15.29 -20.56
C ASN A 1014 19.20 -16.28 -21.71
N THR A 1015 18.43 -17.35 -21.88
CA THR A 1015 18.83 -18.47 -22.76
C THR A 1015 18.59 -18.25 -24.25
N GLU A 1016 17.67 -17.34 -24.59
CA GLU A 1016 17.39 -16.83 -25.94
C GLU A 1016 18.00 -15.42 -26.03
N HIS A 1017 17.18 -14.39 -26.30
CA HIS A 1017 17.60 -13.00 -26.36
C HIS A 1017 17.49 -12.29 -25.00
N GLY A 1018 18.29 -11.24 -24.80
CA GLY A 1018 18.13 -10.33 -23.66
C GLY A 1018 16.90 -9.45 -23.86
N VAL A 1019 16.85 -8.79 -25.02
CA VAL A 1019 15.65 -8.07 -25.49
C VAL A 1019 15.34 -8.52 -26.91
N GLN A 1020 14.08 -8.81 -27.22
CA GLN A 1020 13.59 -9.03 -28.59
C GLN A 1020 12.52 -8.00 -28.90
N VAL A 1021 12.68 -7.29 -30.01
CA VAL A 1021 11.71 -6.29 -30.48
C VAL A 1021 11.20 -6.74 -31.85
N GLU A 1022 9.90 -7.02 -31.97
CA GLU A 1022 9.31 -7.47 -33.23
C GLU A 1022 8.72 -6.34 -34.07
N ALA A 1023 8.72 -6.56 -35.38
CA ALA A 1023 8.16 -5.67 -36.39
C ALA A 1023 6.98 -6.35 -37.13
N TYR A 1024 5.93 -5.57 -37.42
CA TYR A 1024 4.73 -6.04 -38.11
C TYR A 1024 4.31 -5.08 -39.23
N VAL A 1025 3.68 -5.63 -40.27
CA VAL A 1025 3.11 -4.87 -41.40
C VAL A 1025 1.66 -5.32 -41.59
N SER A 1026 0.71 -4.41 -41.39
CA SER A 1026 -0.73 -4.75 -41.49
C SER A 1026 -1.17 -4.93 -42.94
N ARG A 1027 -2.20 -5.78 -43.12
CA ARG A 1027 -2.84 -6.05 -44.43
C ARG A 1027 -4.06 -5.16 -44.70
N ASP A 1028 -4.72 -4.68 -43.65
CA ASP A 1028 -6.11 -4.21 -43.74
C ASP A 1028 -6.25 -2.67 -43.62
N VAL A 1029 -5.25 -1.98 -43.07
CA VAL A 1029 -5.26 -0.53 -42.83
C VAL A 1029 -3.99 0.16 -43.36
N GLY A 1030 -4.13 0.81 -44.52
CA GLY A 1030 -3.37 2.03 -44.84
C GLY A 1030 -1.85 1.96 -45.06
N TYR A 1031 -1.25 0.77 -45.24
CA TYR A 1031 0.19 0.59 -45.53
C TYR A 1031 1.17 1.04 -44.42
N ASN A 1032 0.71 1.01 -43.16
CA ASN A 1032 1.56 1.40 -42.04
C ASN A 1032 2.43 0.24 -41.53
N SER A 1033 3.64 0.58 -41.10
CA SER A 1033 4.61 -0.32 -40.48
C SER A 1033 4.65 -0.10 -38.98
N TYR A 1034 4.68 -1.19 -38.22
CA TYR A 1034 4.68 -1.19 -36.75
C TYR A 1034 5.86 -1.95 -36.20
N SER A 1035 6.28 -1.62 -34.99
CA SER A 1035 7.17 -2.43 -34.18
C SER A 1035 6.84 -2.24 -32.70
N GLY A 1036 7.29 -3.16 -31.85
CA GLY A 1036 7.51 -2.82 -30.44
C GLY A 1036 8.42 -1.60 -30.32
N THR A 1037 8.26 -0.81 -29.26
CA THR A 1037 9.15 0.31 -28.95
C THR A 1037 10.06 -0.11 -27.82
N PHE A 1038 11.37 -0.12 -28.04
CA PHE A 1038 12.38 -0.29 -27.00
C PHE A 1038 13.17 1.01 -26.85
N MET A 1039 13.10 1.60 -25.66
CA MET A 1039 13.79 2.83 -25.30
C MET A 1039 14.94 2.51 -24.34
N MET A 1040 16.09 3.16 -24.54
CA MET A 1040 17.27 3.03 -23.68
C MET A 1040 17.80 4.40 -23.25
N SER A 1041 18.08 4.55 -21.96
CA SER A 1041 18.67 5.77 -21.38
C SER A 1041 19.54 5.45 -20.15
N ASN A 1042 20.19 6.49 -19.59
CA ASN A 1042 20.95 6.51 -18.34
C ASN A 1042 21.89 5.29 -18.16
N CYS A 1043 21.67 4.48 -17.13
CA CYS A 1043 22.59 3.39 -16.73
C CYS A 1043 22.27 2.03 -17.36
N ALA A 1044 21.26 1.93 -18.22
CA ALA A 1044 20.78 0.68 -18.82
C ALA A 1044 21.89 -0.18 -19.46
N LEU A 1045 21.92 -1.47 -19.11
CA LEU A 1045 22.90 -2.43 -19.62
C LEU A 1045 22.25 -3.76 -20.06
N VAL A 1046 22.40 -4.10 -21.34
CA VAL A 1046 22.21 -5.47 -21.84
C VAL A 1046 23.60 -6.10 -21.95
N ALA A 1047 23.94 -6.95 -20.98
CA ALA A 1047 25.27 -7.53 -20.84
C ALA A 1047 25.62 -8.42 -22.04
N THR A 1048 26.92 -8.57 -22.33
CA THR A 1048 27.44 -9.31 -23.51
C THR A 1048 27.12 -10.81 -23.54
N THR A 1049 26.55 -11.37 -22.48
CA THR A 1049 25.98 -12.73 -22.48
C THR A 1049 24.60 -12.80 -23.13
N ASN A 1050 23.99 -11.66 -23.45
CA ASN A 1050 22.78 -11.51 -24.23
C ASN A 1050 22.93 -10.46 -25.35
N ASP A 1051 21.94 -10.43 -26.24
CA ASP A 1051 21.79 -9.48 -27.33
C ASP A 1051 20.41 -8.78 -27.30
N VAL A 1052 20.30 -7.74 -28.12
CA VAL A 1052 19.07 -7.05 -28.49
C VAL A 1052 18.70 -7.47 -29.91
N TYR A 1053 17.76 -8.39 -30.05
CA TYR A 1053 17.27 -8.85 -31.34
C TYR A 1053 16.27 -7.86 -31.95
N LEU A 1054 16.54 -7.43 -33.19
CA LEU A 1054 15.68 -6.49 -33.91
C LEU A 1054 15.00 -7.18 -35.11
N GLY A 1055 13.72 -7.49 -34.93
CA GLY A 1055 12.88 -8.17 -35.91
C GLY A 1055 12.64 -7.36 -37.18
N TYR A 1056 12.53 -8.09 -38.30
CA TYR A 1056 12.30 -7.59 -39.64
C TYR A 1056 11.06 -8.27 -40.23
N ASN A 1057 10.18 -7.49 -40.87
CA ASN A 1057 9.00 -8.02 -41.53
C ASN A 1057 8.79 -7.36 -42.89
N SER A 1058 8.43 -8.16 -43.90
CA SER A 1058 8.20 -7.68 -45.26
C SER A 1058 6.93 -8.29 -45.85
N TYR A 1059 6.03 -7.44 -46.34
CA TYR A 1059 4.79 -7.84 -46.98
C TYR A 1059 4.71 -7.29 -48.41
N THR A 1060 4.68 -8.18 -49.40
CA THR A 1060 4.44 -7.82 -50.81
C THR A 1060 2.95 -7.94 -51.13
N HIS A 1061 2.32 -6.84 -51.56
CA HIS A 1061 0.89 -6.81 -51.81
C HIS A 1061 0.54 -7.55 -53.12
N PRO A 1062 -0.33 -8.58 -53.08
CA PRO A 1062 -0.54 -9.49 -54.22
C PRO A 1062 -1.19 -8.84 -55.46
N TYR A 1063 -1.77 -7.65 -55.33
CA TYR A 1063 -2.40 -6.92 -56.44
C TYR A 1063 -1.64 -5.67 -56.92
N TYR A 1064 -0.71 -5.13 -56.12
CA TYR A 1064 0.02 -3.90 -56.44
C TYR A 1064 1.51 -4.12 -56.69
N ASN A 1065 2.06 -5.28 -56.29
CA ASN A 1065 3.47 -5.64 -56.42
C ASN A 1065 4.45 -4.77 -55.60
N ASP A 1066 3.93 -3.81 -54.83
CA ASP A 1066 4.68 -3.05 -53.83
C ASP A 1066 5.05 -3.95 -52.64
N THR A 1067 6.26 -3.78 -52.12
CA THR A 1067 6.75 -4.47 -50.91
C THR A 1067 6.97 -3.47 -49.81
N TYR A 1068 6.24 -3.65 -48.71
CA TYR A 1068 6.31 -2.84 -47.50
C TYR A 1068 7.20 -3.56 -46.49
N THR A 1069 8.09 -2.84 -45.83
CA THR A 1069 9.05 -3.41 -44.87
C THR A 1069 9.03 -2.64 -43.57
N SER A 1070 8.95 -3.36 -42.45
CA SER A 1070 9.12 -2.82 -41.10
C SER A 1070 10.36 -3.46 -40.45
N GLN A 1071 11.12 -2.67 -39.71
CA GLN A 1071 12.32 -3.08 -39.00
C GLN A 1071 12.27 -2.44 -37.62
N ALA A 1072 12.35 -3.26 -36.57
CA ALA A 1072 12.46 -2.78 -35.20
C ALA A 1072 13.78 -2.04 -34.98
N ARG A 1073 13.76 -1.06 -34.07
CA ARG A 1073 14.89 -0.16 -33.74
C ARG A 1073 14.95 0.04 -32.22
N ILE A 1074 16.08 0.52 -31.74
CA ILE A 1074 16.22 1.04 -30.37
C ILE A 1074 16.10 2.57 -30.43
N LEU A 1075 15.22 3.16 -29.62
CA LEU A 1075 15.10 4.60 -29.44
C LEU A 1075 15.95 5.05 -28.25
N ILE A 1076 16.83 6.03 -28.45
CA ILE A 1076 17.65 6.61 -27.40
C ILE A 1076 17.00 7.91 -26.93
N THR A 1077 16.44 7.91 -25.72
CA THR A 1077 15.65 9.00 -25.13
C THR A 1077 16.42 9.87 -24.14
N GLY A 1078 17.66 9.50 -23.80
CA GLY A 1078 18.50 10.25 -22.88
C GLY A 1078 19.98 9.93 -23.06
N ALA A 1079 20.82 10.55 -22.23
CA ALA A 1079 22.25 10.25 -22.23
C ALA A 1079 22.50 8.85 -21.66
N LEU A 1080 23.10 7.96 -22.46
CA LEU A 1080 23.66 6.72 -21.93
C LEU A 1080 24.93 7.06 -21.13
N ALA A 1081 24.98 6.66 -19.86
CA ALA A 1081 26.19 6.73 -19.03
C ALA A 1081 27.29 5.82 -19.60
N GLY A 1082 28.54 5.95 -19.15
CA GLY A 1082 29.66 5.14 -19.63
C GLY A 1082 30.46 4.57 -18.47
N ASP A 1083 30.38 3.27 -18.25
CA ASP A 1083 31.30 2.57 -17.35
C ASP A 1083 32.49 2.04 -18.15
N ASP A 1084 33.70 2.30 -17.68
CA ASP A 1084 34.94 1.85 -18.35
C ASP A 1084 35.16 0.34 -18.30
N TYR A 1085 34.32 -0.36 -17.54
CA TYR A 1085 34.30 -1.81 -17.42
C TYR A 1085 33.44 -2.47 -18.52
N ASN A 1086 32.30 -1.89 -18.92
CA ASN A 1086 31.53 -2.27 -20.11
C ASN A 1086 31.28 -1.06 -21.04
N PRO A 1087 32.25 -0.71 -21.91
CA PRO A 1087 32.06 0.36 -22.90
C PRO A 1087 30.95 0.07 -23.93
N ILE A 1088 30.47 -1.17 -24.01
CA ILE A 1088 29.34 -1.61 -24.83
C ILE A 1088 28.12 -1.84 -23.92
N LYS A 1089 27.06 -1.07 -24.13
CA LYS A 1089 25.78 -1.13 -23.40
C LYS A 1089 24.81 -2.18 -23.94
N ALA A 1090 24.94 -2.55 -25.22
CA ALA A 1090 24.21 -3.68 -25.80
C ALA A 1090 24.92 -4.20 -27.07
N THR A 1091 24.72 -5.49 -27.37
CA THR A 1091 25.04 -6.06 -28.68
C THR A 1091 23.74 -6.25 -29.46
N ILE A 1092 23.63 -5.66 -30.65
CA ILE A 1092 22.44 -5.72 -31.49
C ILE A 1092 22.53 -6.90 -32.45
N THR A 1093 21.44 -7.66 -32.60
CA THR A 1093 21.27 -8.73 -33.59
C THR A 1093 20.12 -8.40 -34.53
N PRO A 1094 20.39 -7.76 -35.68
CA PRO A 1094 19.40 -7.57 -36.73
C PRO A 1094 18.94 -8.91 -37.33
N GLN A 1095 17.63 -9.10 -37.53
CA GLN A 1095 17.11 -10.25 -38.27
C GLN A 1095 17.57 -10.27 -39.74
N SER A 1096 17.83 -9.10 -40.31
CA SER A 1096 18.41 -8.96 -41.65
C SER A 1096 19.50 -7.89 -41.65
N TYR A 1097 20.55 -8.10 -42.45
CA TYR A 1097 21.70 -7.20 -42.54
C TYR A 1097 21.72 -6.52 -43.90
N SER A 1098 21.76 -5.19 -43.90
CA SER A 1098 21.97 -4.41 -45.13
C SER A 1098 22.66 -3.09 -44.82
N GLU A 1099 23.46 -2.62 -45.77
CA GLU A 1099 24.14 -1.32 -45.70
C GLU A 1099 23.11 -0.19 -45.61
N GLY A 1100 23.25 0.69 -44.61
CA GLY A 1100 22.34 1.80 -44.36
C GLY A 1100 21.06 1.43 -43.61
N LEU A 1101 20.91 0.20 -43.09
CA LEU A 1101 19.76 -0.20 -42.27
C LEU A 1101 19.75 0.56 -40.93
N PRO A 1102 18.70 1.33 -40.59
CA PRO A 1102 18.60 1.98 -39.28
C PRO A 1102 18.34 0.95 -38.19
N VAL A 1103 19.17 0.98 -37.14
CA VAL A 1103 19.05 0.12 -35.95
C VAL A 1103 18.94 0.94 -34.65
N LEU A 1104 19.47 2.17 -34.65
CA LEU A 1104 19.27 3.17 -33.61
C LEU A 1104 18.47 4.35 -34.16
N GLU A 1105 17.69 4.97 -33.29
CA GLU A 1105 16.97 6.23 -33.50
C GLU A 1105 17.17 7.09 -32.24
N ALA A 1106 17.15 8.42 -32.37
CA ALA A 1106 17.24 9.33 -31.22
C ALA A 1106 15.95 10.12 -31.10
N ASP A 1107 15.58 10.43 -29.87
CA ASP A 1107 14.64 11.52 -29.58
C ASP A 1107 15.26 12.88 -29.96
N ASP A 1108 14.42 13.91 -30.13
CA ASP A 1108 14.81 15.27 -30.54
C ASP A 1108 15.86 15.92 -29.61
N THR A 1109 16.05 15.36 -28.41
CA THR A 1109 16.99 15.80 -27.37
C THR A 1109 18.37 15.13 -27.44
N VAL A 1110 18.57 14.09 -28.24
CA VAL A 1110 19.76 13.21 -28.20
C VAL A 1110 20.59 13.27 -29.50
N LEU A 1111 21.93 13.24 -29.36
CA LEU A 1111 22.87 13.10 -30.48
C LEU A 1111 23.42 11.67 -30.57
N LEU A 1112 23.07 10.94 -31.63
CA LEU A 1112 23.47 9.54 -31.83
C LEU A 1112 24.97 9.32 -31.97
N ASN A 1113 25.76 10.32 -32.38
CA ASN A 1113 27.22 10.21 -32.49
C ASN A 1113 27.93 9.85 -31.17
N ASN A 1114 27.33 10.19 -30.02
CA ASN A 1114 27.83 9.81 -28.70
C ASN A 1114 27.29 8.45 -28.21
N ALA A 1115 26.18 7.98 -28.79
CA ALA A 1115 25.50 6.74 -28.42
C ALA A 1115 25.96 5.55 -29.26
N ALA A 1116 26.07 5.69 -30.58
CA ALA A 1116 26.40 4.63 -31.53
C ALA A 1116 27.68 3.83 -31.18
N PRO A 1117 28.79 4.45 -30.69
CA PRO A 1117 29.98 3.70 -30.27
C PRO A 1117 29.77 2.77 -29.06
N LYS A 1118 28.67 2.95 -28.30
CA LYS A 1118 28.31 2.12 -27.14
C LYS A 1118 27.50 0.87 -27.51
N PHE A 1119 27.25 0.65 -28.81
CA PHE A 1119 26.53 -0.53 -29.29
C PHE A 1119 27.44 -1.37 -30.19
N ALA A 1120 27.50 -2.67 -29.92
CA ALA A 1120 28.09 -3.63 -30.85
C ALA A 1120 27.00 -4.19 -31.77
N VAL A 1121 27.40 -4.79 -32.90
CA VAL A 1121 26.49 -5.53 -33.79
C VAL A 1121 27.03 -6.95 -33.92
N THR A 1122 26.17 -7.97 -33.86
CA THR A 1122 26.61 -9.35 -34.04
C THR A 1122 27.19 -9.56 -35.45
N PRO A 1123 28.33 -10.26 -35.60
CA PRO A 1123 28.91 -10.52 -36.91
C PRO A 1123 28.03 -11.44 -37.76
N GLN A 1124 27.95 -11.15 -39.05
CA GLN A 1124 27.25 -11.99 -40.04
C GLN A 1124 28.27 -12.91 -40.74
N THR A 1125 27.87 -14.08 -41.21
CA THR A 1125 28.66 -14.85 -42.19
C THR A 1125 28.11 -14.66 -43.60
N ASP A 1126 28.99 -14.48 -44.59
CA ASP A 1126 28.60 -14.52 -46.01
C ASP A 1126 28.30 -15.96 -46.50
N GLY A 1127 27.90 -16.09 -47.77
CA GLY A 1127 27.59 -17.38 -48.39
C GLY A 1127 28.78 -18.34 -48.56
N ASP A 1128 30.01 -17.84 -48.40
CA ASP A 1128 31.26 -18.61 -48.46
C ASP A 1128 31.81 -18.91 -47.04
N GLY A 1129 31.16 -18.42 -45.98
CA GLY A 1129 31.53 -18.62 -44.58
C GLY A 1129 32.51 -17.60 -44.01
N ASN A 1130 32.81 -16.50 -44.73
CA ASN A 1130 33.64 -15.41 -44.20
C ASN A 1130 32.83 -14.54 -43.25
N GLN A 1131 33.48 -14.05 -42.18
CA GLN A 1131 32.86 -13.17 -41.21
C GLN A 1131 32.82 -11.72 -41.72
N ILE A 1132 31.62 -11.17 -41.86
CA ILE A 1132 31.36 -9.75 -42.09
C ILE A 1132 31.21 -9.06 -40.73
N THR A 1133 31.98 -7.99 -40.52
CA THR A 1133 31.84 -7.13 -39.33
C THR A 1133 30.99 -5.93 -39.68
N TRP A 1134 30.12 -5.53 -38.74
CA TRP A 1134 29.22 -4.39 -38.88
C TRP A 1134 29.50 -3.38 -37.78
N THR A 1135 29.36 -2.10 -38.12
CA THR A 1135 29.42 -0.97 -37.18
C THR A 1135 28.21 -0.07 -37.36
N ILE A 1136 27.92 0.79 -36.39
CA ILE A 1136 26.81 1.75 -36.45
C ILE A 1136 27.40 3.13 -36.72
N SER A 1137 26.86 3.85 -37.71
CA SER A 1137 27.23 5.24 -38.02
C SER A 1137 26.59 6.24 -37.05
N ASP A 1138 27.10 7.47 -37.06
CA ASP A 1138 26.60 8.60 -36.27
C ASP A 1138 25.12 8.95 -36.52
N ASP A 1139 24.50 8.44 -37.60
CA ASP A 1139 23.07 8.57 -37.92
C ASP A 1139 22.26 7.28 -37.66
N GLY A 1140 22.80 6.36 -36.86
CA GLY A 1140 22.10 5.18 -36.34
C GLY A 1140 22.00 3.98 -37.28
N LYS A 1141 22.76 3.97 -38.38
CA LYS A 1141 22.64 2.95 -39.45
C LYS A 1141 23.80 1.97 -39.49
N LEU A 1142 23.53 0.76 -39.95
CA LEU A 1142 24.55 -0.26 -40.20
C LEU A 1142 25.49 0.16 -41.34
N VAL A 1143 26.78 0.03 -41.07
CA VAL A 1143 27.89 0.20 -42.03
C VAL A 1143 28.74 -1.06 -42.00
N LYS A 1144 28.91 -1.70 -43.16
CA LYS A 1144 29.76 -2.87 -43.35
C LYS A 1144 31.23 -2.47 -43.28
N GLN A 1145 32.04 -3.24 -42.54
CA GLN A 1145 33.49 -3.16 -42.62
C GLN A 1145 34.03 -4.26 -43.55
N GLU A 1146 34.95 -3.88 -44.44
CA GLU A 1146 35.66 -4.77 -45.38
C GLU A 1146 36.91 -5.43 -44.76
#